data_AF-L8WWP3-F1
#
_entry.id   AF-L8WWP3-F1
#
_cell.length_a   1.000
_cell.length_b   1.000
_cell.length_c   1.000
_cell.angle_alpha   90.00
_cell.angle_beta   90.00
_cell.angle_gamma   90.00
#
_symmetry.space_group_name_H-M   'P 1'
#
loop_
_entity.id
_entity.type
_entity.pdbx_description
1 polymer ?
#
loop_
_entity_poly.entity_id
_entity_poly.type
_entity_poly.pdbx_seq_one_letter_code
_entity_poly.pdbx_strand_id
1 'polypeptide(L)'
;MANTPHGGILKDLHIRDAALQKELLEESEKLPDLILTERQLCDLELILNGGFSPLEGFLNEEDYKSVVDTLRLKSGVLFPIPVNFDVSKEDIERLGIKTGTRLALRDPRDDNALAILTVEDIYTPNKVIEAEKVFGADDPAHPAVSYLRNKTKEFYLGGKVQAIQPPTYFDYVALRYTPTELRTHFKKLAWRKVVAFQTRNPMHRAHRELTVRAARQRQANVLIHPVVGLTKPGDVDHYTRVRVYQALMPKYPNGMATLALLPLAMRMAGPREAVWHAIIRKNFGATHFIVGRDHAGPGKNSKGVDFYGPYDAQELVTKYKEELNIEMVPFQQMTYLPSSDEYMPVDEVPKGTQTLDISGTELRKRLRTGAPIPDWFSYEAVVKTLRESYPPRTKQGFVLFLTGHHNSGRSAIARALQVTLNQQGGRSVSLLLGETVRAELSSGMELETPFYEYKLTRITELGFTPEDRHKNIQRIAFVSAELSRAGAAVIAAPIAPYNHSRKAARDHVVSTAGAGGNFFLVHVATPLEHCEATDRQGVFKRARAGEIKGFTGVDDPYEEPTDADITVDTTTQTIPEIVHTWNVIIPSGSAGTSVYRIKSVKVAEIMLAARAKLGVRTNLRCAPSFSTLSGRSSASALPRVLRPAARASVSPRSIPKIALRMSSHGFGESAVRPEPDQVVKVSKDIADYVHDFQVTSELALETARLCLIDTIGCGLEGLRFKECSLSLISITGTKVPGTNYQLDPIRGAFNIGTMIRWLDFNDCWLAAEWGHPSDNLGAILAVADHLARQGQPLTVKDVLESMVKAHEIQGQLALLNSFNRVGLDHVVLVKVASTAVVSKLLLKSHHSGLTREQTIDAVSQAWVDGQSLRTYRHAPNTGSRKSWAAGDACSRAVNLALLVKKGEMGLPSVLTAKTWGFYDVLFKGKQFEFQQKYGSYIMENILFKISYPAEFHAQTAVEAAHTIHKKLKELGKTSDDIKSVRIRTQEAAIRIIDKQGPLDNFADREYVTFPTHKAWYLSDTLPPTAMPSTTWSPSPAADKRIDELRAKIFCVEDKRFSEEYHAPDKRSIGNALLVTLNDGTVLDEVEVEYPVGHKRRVSSAYIQDCSSDLTPSFNSAPRELLDSFANRHIAPHFDEAHQSQILKAVSDSAALSKMPVDKFTDLFVKA
;
A
#
# COMPACT_ATOMS: atom_id res chain seq x y z
N MET A 1 -2.25 25.59 38.32
CA MET A 1 -1.49 24.33 38.19
C MET A 1 -2.40 23.19 38.64
N ALA A 2 -2.39 22.04 37.96
CA ALA A 2 -3.27 20.92 38.30
C ALA A 2 -2.73 20.10 39.48
N ASN A 3 -1.49 19.58 39.44
CA ASN A 3 -0.83 18.91 40.58
C ASN A 3 0.70 19.10 40.55
N THR A 4 1.39 19.07 41.68
CA THR A 4 2.86 19.15 41.74
C THR A 4 3.48 17.82 41.28
N PRO A 5 4.57 17.82 40.48
CA PRO A 5 5.28 16.59 40.11
C PRO A 5 5.74 15.79 41.34
N HIS A 6 5.88 14.49 41.18
CA HIS A 6 6.38 13.62 42.24
C HIS A 6 7.88 13.87 42.48
N GLY A 7 8.27 14.00 43.75
CA GLY A 7 9.60 14.52 44.12
C GLY A 7 9.77 16.05 43.96
N GLY A 8 8.68 16.78 43.66
CA GLY A 8 8.65 18.25 43.63
C GLY A 8 9.06 18.89 42.30
N ILE A 9 9.94 18.25 41.53
CA ILE A 9 10.48 18.77 40.26
C ILE A 9 10.11 17.81 39.13
N LEU A 10 9.57 18.35 38.02
CA LEU A 10 9.37 17.57 36.80
C LEU A 10 10.73 17.38 36.11
N LYS A 11 11.16 16.13 35.97
CA LYS A 11 12.39 15.74 35.30
C LYS A 11 12.20 15.65 33.77
N ASP A 12 11.81 16.76 33.16
CA ASP A 12 11.75 16.86 31.69
C ASP A 12 13.17 17.09 31.16
N LEU A 13 13.83 16.00 30.76
CA LEU A 13 15.24 16.00 30.38
C LEU A 13 15.44 16.58 28.98
N HIS A 14 14.43 16.51 28.10
CA HIS A 14 14.47 17.21 26.82
C HIS A 14 14.57 18.73 27.03
N ILE A 15 13.84 19.28 28.00
CA ILE A 15 13.94 20.71 28.34
C ILE A 15 15.28 21.00 29.04
N ARG A 16 15.72 20.13 29.96
CA ARG A 16 17.01 20.27 30.68
C ARG A 16 18.20 20.34 29.72
N ASP A 17 18.21 19.46 28.73
CA ASP A 17 19.37 19.23 27.85
C ASP A 17 19.24 19.89 26.48
N ALA A 18 18.16 20.64 26.21
CA ALA A 18 17.90 21.29 24.91
C ALA A 18 19.09 22.13 24.40
N ALA A 19 19.81 22.81 25.30
CA ALA A 19 20.97 23.63 24.95
C ALA A 19 22.19 22.79 24.51
N LEU A 20 22.30 21.55 24.99
CA LEU A 20 23.42 20.62 24.70
C LEU A 20 23.07 19.63 23.58
N GLN A 21 21.86 19.68 23.03
CA GLN A 21 21.32 18.67 22.12
C GLN A 21 22.25 18.36 20.95
N LYS A 22 22.79 19.39 20.29
CA LYS A 22 23.71 19.24 19.15
C LYS A 22 25.03 18.58 19.58
N GLU A 23 25.59 19.00 20.71
CA GLU A 23 26.84 18.45 21.25
C GLU A 23 26.67 16.98 21.64
N LEU A 24 25.54 16.64 22.27
CA LEU A 24 25.21 15.26 22.65
C LEU A 24 24.97 14.38 21.42
N LEU A 25 24.35 14.91 20.36
CA LEU A 25 24.18 14.18 19.10
C LEU A 25 25.54 13.87 18.46
N GLU A 26 26.42 14.87 18.32
CA GLU A 26 27.77 14.70 17.77
C GLU A 26 28.65 13.78 18.65
N GLU A 27 28.47 13.81 19.97
CA GLU A 27 29.13 12.90 20.90
C GLU A 27 28.64 11.46 20.69
N SER A 28 27.33 11.25 20.54
CA SER A 28 26.71 9.93 20.41
C SER A 28 27.20 9.14 19.19
N GLU A 29 27.66 9.82 18.13
CA GLU A 29 28.25 9.18 16.95
C GLU A 29 29.63 8.54 17.22
N LYS A 30 30.30 8.94 18.31
CA LYS A 30 31.64 8.49 18.68
C LYS A 30 31.63 7.51 19.85
N LEU A 31 30.52 7.41 20.58
CA LEU A 31 30.37 6.54 21.74
C LEU A 31 30.03 5.10 21.32
N PRO A 32 30.41 4.09 22.13
CA PRO A 32 29.80 2.78 22.01
C PRO A 32 28.28 2.87 22.21
N ASP A 33 27.53 2.21 21.34
CA ASP A 33 26.08 2.26 21.33
C ASP A 33 25.42 0.91 21.68
N LEU A 34 24.22 1.01 22.24
CA LEU A 34 23.34 -0.12 22.52
C LEU A 34 21.96 0.16 21.93
N ILE A 35 21.45 -0.83 21.19
CA ILE A 35 20.09 -0.82 20.68
C ILE A 35 19.15 -1.26 21.79
N LEU A 36 18.15 -0.43 22.08
CA LEU A 36 17.18 -0.66 23.16
C LEU A 36 16.24 -1.81 22.82
N THR A 37 15.80 -2.54 23.85
CA THR A 37 14.59 -3.37 23.74
C THR A 37 13.33 -2.50 23.74
N GLU A 38 12.20 -3.02 23.24
CA GLU A 38 10.93 -2.28 23.24
C GLU A 38 10.48 -1.83 24.66
N ARG A 39 10.77 -2.64 25.69
CA ARG A 39 10.49 -2.28 27.08
C ARG A 39 11.39 -1.13 27.55
N GLN A 40 12.69 -1.23 27.29
CA GLN A 40 13.65 -0.18 27.64
C GLN A 40 13.36 1.12 26.90
N LEU A 41 12.87 1.07 25.66
CA LEU A 41 12.44 2.23 24.89
C LEU A 41 11.26 2.95 25.56
N CYS A 42 10.22 2.21 25.96
CA CYS A 42 9.07 2.77 26.69
C CYS A 42 9.51 3.40 28.03
N ASP A 43 10.41 2.73 28.74
CA ASP A 43 10.92 3.22 30.01
C ASP A 43 11.77 4.48 29.82
N LEU A 44 12.69 4.46 28.85
CA LEU A 44 13.53 5.61 28.51
C LEU A 44 12.67 6.81 28.14
N GLU A 45 11.65 6.65 27.30
CA GLU A 45 10.76 7.75 26.92
C GLU A 45 10.12 8.43 28.14
N LEU A 46 9.64 7.64 29.11
CA LEU A 46 9.04 8.17 30.34
C LEU A 46 10.06 8.71 31.35
N ILE A 47 11.32 8.29 31.28
CA ILE A 47 12.43 8.94 32.00
C ILE A 47 12.71 10.31 31.34
N LEU A 48 12.92 10.35 30.03
CA LEU A 48 13.32 11.55 29.30
C LEU A 48 12.27 12.66 29.35
N ASN A 49 10.98 12.32 29.25
CA ASN A 49 9.90 13.31 29.29
C ASN A 49 9.41 13.67 30.70
N GLY A 50 9.98 13.05 31.75
CA GLY A 50 9.62 13.29 33.15
C GLY A 50 8.38 12.55 33.65
N GLY A 51 7.81 11.63 32.86
CA GLY A 51 6.73 10.74 33.30
C GLY A 51 7.08 9.92 34.54
N PHE A 52 8.36 9.59 34.74
CA PHE A 52 8.88 8.88 35.91
C PHE A 52 9.56 9.76 36.97
N SER A 53 9.35 11.09 36.94
CA SER A 53 9.86 11.98 38.00
C SER A 53 9.61 11.39 39.40
N PRO A 54 10.62 11.35 40.29
CA PRO A 54 11.91 12.07 40.21
C PRO A 54 13.04 11.36 39.45
N LEU A 55 12.81 10.21 38.81
CA LEU A 55 13.86 9.52 38.06
C LEU A 55 14.41 10.37 36.92
N GLU A 56 15.73 10.30 36.73
CA GLU A 56 16.48 10.96 35.65
C GLU A 56 17.50 10.01 34.99
N GLY A 57 17.25 8.70 35.13
CA GLY A 57 18.14 7.62 34.73
C GLY A 57 17.56 6.25 35.08
N PHE A 58 18.28 5.19 34.72
CA PHE A 58 17.98 3.82 35.15
C PHE A 58 18.56 3.56 36.54
N LEU A 59 17.89 2.71 37.33
CA LEU A 59 18.23 2.51 38.73
C LEU A 59 19.62 1.88 38.91
N ASN A 60 20.47 2.55 39.70
CA ASN A 60 21.67 1.94 40.27
C ASN A 60 21.31 0.89 41.33
N GLU A 61 22.30 0.13 41.79
CA GLU A 61 22.09 -1.04 42.63
C GLU A 61 21.40 -0.66 43.96
N GLU A 62 21.78 0.49 44.53
CA GLU A 62 21.21 0.94 45.80
C GLU A 62 19.75 1.35 45.67
N ASP A 63 19.40 2.13 44.63
CA ASP A 63 18.02 2.50 44.35
C ASP A 63 17.19 1.25 43.99
N TYR A 64 17.74 0.33 43.19
CA TYR A 64 17.08 -0.93 42.83
C TYR A 64 16.76 -1.78 44.06
N LYS A 65 17.75 -2.05 44.93
CA LYS A 65 17.55 -2.82 46.17
C LYS A 65 16.50 -2.15 47.06
N SER A 66 16.59 -0.84 47.23
CA SER A 66 15.63 -0.07 48.02
C SER A 66 14.20 -0.16 47.45
N VAL A 67 14.03 -0.07 46.13
CA VAL A 67 12.72 -0.16 45.47
C VAL A 67 12.12 -1.56 45.63
N VAL A 68 12.94 -2.60 45.43
CA VAL A 68 12.52 -4.00 45.61
C VAL A 68 12.07 -4.25 47.04
N ASP A 69 12.81 -3.75 48.04
CA ASP A 69 12.54 -4.03 49.45
C ASP A 69 11.48 -3.13 50.08
N THR A 70 11.44 -1.85 49.73
CA THR A 70 10.70 -0.82 50.49
C THR A 70 9.72 0.01 49.66
N LEU A 71 9.68 -0.19 48.33
CA LEU A 71 8.93 0.63 47.37
C LEU A 71 9.43 2.09 47.30
N ARG A 72 10.69 2.34 47.68
CA ARG A 72 11.28 3.68 47.70
C ARG A 72 12.63 3.69 47.01
N LEU A 73 12.98 4.82 46.40
CA LEU A 73 14.37 5.14 46.07
C LEU A 73 15.20 5.28 47.35
N LYS A 74 16.52 5.21 47.26
CA LYS A 74 17.46 5.44 48.37
C LYS A 74 17.25 6.80 49.03
N SER A 75 16.80 7.80 48.26
CA SER A 75 16.42 9.13 48.75
C SER A 75 15.20 9.13 49.71
N GLY A 76 14.50 8.00 49.82
CA GLY A 76 13.26 7.85 50.59
C GLY A 76 11.99 8.18 49.79
N VAL A 77 12.11 8.72 48.57
CA VAL A 77 10.96 9.03 47.72
C VAL A 77 10.29 7.75 47.24
N LEU A 78 8.96 7.67 47.41
CA LEU A 78 8.15 6.53 46.99
C LEU A 78 8.29 6.27 45.47
N PHE A 79 8.72 5.08 45.09
CA PHE A 79 8.79 4.59 43.73
C PHE A 79 8.70 3.06 43.72
N PRO A 80 7.56 2.45 43.35
CA PRO A 80 7.26 1.06 43.70
C PRO A 80 7.75 0.00 42.70
N ILE A 81 8.14 0.39 41.48
CA ILE A 81 8.49 -0.52 40.38
C ILE A 81 9.96 -0.29 39.99
N PRO A 82 10.79 -1.34 39.88
CA PRO A 82 12.16 -1.18 39.41
C PRO A 82 12.20 -0.90 37.89
N VAL A 83 12.94 0.14 37.49
CA VAL A 83 13.13 0.56 36.09
C VAL A 83 14.61 0.46 35.76
N ASN A 84 15.01 -0.69 35.21
CA ASN A 84 16.41 -1.09 35.07
C ASN A 84 16.80 -1.19 33.58
N PHE A 85 18.10 -1.04 33.31
CA PHE A 85 18.67 -1.24 31.99
C PHE A 85 19.47 -2.55 31.94
N ASP A 86 18.92 -3.58 31.32
CA ASP A 86 19.54 -4.91 31.28
C ASP A 86 20.44 -5.14 30.06
N VAL A 87 21.62 -5.72 30.30
CA VAL A 87 22.64 -6.06 29.29
C VAL A 87 23.22 -7.45 29.52
N SER A 88 23.74 -8.06 28.45
CA SER A 88 24.43 -9.36 28.56
C SER A 88 25.90 -9.19 28.93
N LYS A 89 26.53 -10.29 29.37
CA LYS A 89 27.97 -10.33 29.61
C LYS A 89 28.76 -9.99 28.36
N GLU A 90 28.32 -10.52 27.22
CA GLU A 90 28.94 -10.29 25.91
C GLU A 90 28.87 -8.81 25.51
N ASP A 91 27.77 -8.12 25.79
CA ASP A 91 27.68 -6.67 25.53
C ASP A 91 28.65 -5.86 26.41
N ILE A 92 28.79 -6.22 27.68
CA ILE A 92 29.74 -5.58 28.61
C ILE A 92 31.17 -5.74 28.11
N GLU A 93 31.57 -6.97 27.75
CA GLU A 93 32.92 -7.28 27.29
C GLU A 93 33.21 -6.65 25.92
N ARG A 94 32.28 -6.79 24.96
CA ARG A 94 32.42 -6.27 23.60
C ARG A 94 32.54 -4.75 23.54
N LEU A 95 31.77 -4.03 24.36
CA LEU A 95 31.74 -2.57 24.38
C LEU A 95 32.66 -1.96 25.44
N GLY A 96 33.35 -2.78 26.23
CA GLY A 96 34.24 -2.32 27.30
C GLY A 96 33.50 -1.50 28.38
N ILE A 97 32.28 -1.91 28.75
CA ILE A 97 31.42 -1.18 29.68
C ILE A 97 31.99 -1.27 31.10
N LYS A 98 32.21 -0.13 31.74
CA LYS A 98 32.65 0.01 33.13
C LYS A 98 32.03 1.26 33.75
N THR A 99 32.14 1.43 35.07
CA THR A 99 31.75 2.68 35.73
C THR A 99 32.45 3.88 35.08
N GLY A 100 31.67 4.93 34.80
CA GLY A 100 32.07 6.12 34.07
C GLY A 100 31.97 6.02 32.54
N THR A 101 31.71 4.84 31.98
CA THR A 101 31.49 4.70 30.53
C THR A 101 30.22 5.45 30.12
N ARG A 102 30.30 6.16 28.99
CA ARG A 102 29.15 6.82 28.36
C ARG A 102 28.70 5.98 27.16
N LEU A 103 27.40 5.67 27.12
CA LEU A 103 26.80 4.80 26.11
C LEU A 103 25.72 5.58 25.35
N ALA A 104 25.76 5.52 24.02
CA ALA A 104 24.65 6.00 23.20
C ALA A 104 23.51 4.98 23.20
N LEU A 105 22.28 5.42 23.50
CA LEU A 105 21.09 4.59 23.51
C LEU A 105 20.31 4.80 22.22
N ARG A 106 20.20 3.75 21.39
CA ARG A 106 19.59 3.81 20.05
C ARG A 106 18.20 3.17 19.99
N ASP A 107 17.34 3.78 19.19
CA ASP A 107 16.00 3.27 18.92
C ASP A 107 16.08 2.03 18.00
N PRO A 108 15.47 0.88 18.36
CA PRO A 108 15.49 -0.33 17.54
C PRO A 108 14.71 -0.23 16.23
N ARG A 109 13.98 0.87 15.99
CA ARG A 109 13.07 1.03 14.84
C ARG A 109 13.69 1.83 13.71
N ASP A 110 14.56 2.78 14.02
CA ASP A 110 15.13 3.73 13.06
C ASP A 110 16.61 4.08 13.33
N ASP A 111 17.27 3.38 14.27
CA ASP A 111 18.69 3.54 14.68
C ASP A 111 19.06 4.92 15.23
N ASN A 112 18.09 5.80 15.47
CA ASN A 112 18.34 7.13 16.01
C ASN A 112 18.90 7.07 17.44
N ALA A 113 19.89 7.93 17.73
CA ALA A 113 20.39 8.11 19.09
C ALA A 113 19.40 8.95 19.92
N LEU A 114 18.83 8.36 20.96
CA LEU A 114 17.80 9.00 21.80
C LEU A 114 18.38 9.69 23.02
N ALA A 115 19.39 9.09 23.63
CA ALA A 115 20.01 9.56 24.86
C ALA A 115 21.45 9.04 25.03
N ILE A 116 22.19 9.66 25.94
CA ILE A 116 23.47 9.13 26.44
C ILE A 116 23.32 8.71 27.90
N LEU A 117 23.61 7.45 28.21
CA LEU A 117 23.68 6.91 29.57
C LEU A 117 25.10 7.03 30.09
N THR A 118 25.29 7.64 31.27
CA THR A 118 26.57 7.58 32.00
C THR A 118 26.47 6.51 33.07
N VAL A 119 27.24 5.43 32.92
CA VAL A 119 27.19 4.25 33.81
C VAL A 119 27.75 4.59 35.18
N GLU A 120 26.94 4.45 36.22
CA GLU A 120 27.33 4.58 37.63
C GLU A 120 27.79 3.23 38.19
N ASP A 121 27.03 2.17 37.94
CA ASP A 121 27.36 0.82 38.37
C ASP A 121 26.87 -0.27 37.39
N ILE A 122 27.43 -1.47 37.59
CA ILE A 122 27.10 -2.69 36.85
C ILE A 122 26.92 -3.77 37.90
N TYR A 123 25.73 -4.37 37.98
CA TYR A 123 25.43 -5.34 39.04
C TYR A 123 24.56 -6.49 38.54
N THR A 124 24.65 -7.63 39.23
CA THR A 124 23.85 -8.82 38.94
C THR A 124 22.66 -8.88 39.90
N PRO A 125 21.43 -8.65 39.44
CA PRO A 125 20.24 -8.73 40.28
C PRO A 125 19.91 -10.18 40.66
N ASN A 126 19.37 -10.37 41.88
CA ASN A 126 18.71 -11.63 42.21
C ASN A 126 17.26 -11.61 41.67
N LYS A 127 17.09 -12.19 40.48
CA LYS A 127 15.79 -12.24 39.78
C LYS A 127 14.70 -13.02 40.52
N VAL A 128 15.05 -13.96 41.40
CA VAL A 128 14.06 -14.67 42.24
C VAL A 128 13.46 -13.69 43.24
N ILE A 129 14.32 -12.94 43.95
CA ILE A 129 13.89 -11.95 44.94
C ILE A 129 13.09 -10.82 44.27
N GLU A 130 13.51 -10.37 43.09
CA GLU A 130 12.74 -9.39 42.30
C GLU A 130 11.35 -9.93 41.98
N ALA A 131 11.26 -11.18 41.49
CA ALA A 131 9.98 -11.81 41.16
C ALA A 131 9.04 -11.91 42.36
N GLU A 132 9.53 -12.40 43.49
CA GLU A 132 8.74 -12.58 44.70
C GLU A 132 8.31 -11.24 45.31
N LYS A 133 9.24 -10.30 45.50
CA LYS A 133 8.95 -9.05 46.20
C LYS A 133 8.19 -8.05 45.34
N VAL A 134 8.45 -8.00 44.03
CA VAL A 134 7.84 -7.01 43.13
C VAL A 134 6.56 -7.56 42.48
N PHE A 135 6.58 -8.81 42.01
CA PHE A 135 5.45 -9.42 41.31
C PHE A 135 4.61 -10.37 42.19
N GLY A 136 5.01 -10.58 43.45
CA GLY A 136 4.27 -11.34 44.45
C GLY A 136 4.56 -12.84 44.46
N ALA A 137 5.13 -13.39 43.38
CA ALA A 137 5.55 -14.78 43.29
C ALA A 137 6.55 -14.99 42.15
N ASP A 138 7.46 -15.96 42.29
CA ASP A 138 8.29 -16.48 41.19
C ASP A 138 7.53 -17.55 40.38
N ASP A 139 6.38 -17.16 39.81
CA ASP A 139 5.55 -18.02 38.95
C ASP A 139 5.61 -17.55 37.48
N PRO A 140 6.07 -18.37 36.53
CA PRO A 140 6.17 -18.00 35.11
C PRO A 140 4.82 -17.71 34.45
N ALA A 141 3.68 -18.07 35.06
CA ALA A 141 2.36 -17.63 34.60
C ALA A 141 2.16 -16.10 34.76
N HIS A 142 2.94 -15.46 35.63
CA HIS A 142 2.95 -14.01 35.74
C HIS A 142 3.72 -13.40 34.53
N PRO A 143 3.11 -12.51 33.73
CA PRO A 143 3.75 -11.98 32.52
C PRO A 143 5.10 -11.31 32.75
N ALA A 144 5.25 -10.51 33.81
CA ALA A 144 6.55 -9.91 34.14
C ALA A 144 7.60 -10.91 34.65
N VAL A 145 7.21 -11.99 35.35
CA VAL A 145 8.16 -13.02 35.78
C VAL A 145 8.66 -13.81 34.57
N SER A 146 7.75 -14.20 33.66
CA SER A 146 8.14 -14.79 32.38
C SER A 146 9.11 -13.89 31.61
N TYR A 147 8.83 -12.58 31.54
CA TYR A 147 9.75 -11.64 30.89
C TYR A 147 11.11 -11.57 31.61
N LEU A 148 11.12 -11.46 32.94
CA LEU A 148 12.32 -11.39 33.76
C LEU A 148 13.22 -12.62 33.60
N ARG A 149 12.61 -13.81 33.45
CA ARG A 149 13.32 -15.09 33.28
C ARG A 149 13.79 -15.33 31.85
N ASN A 150 12.94 -15.02 30.87
CA ASN A 150 13.13 -15.47 29.48
C ASN A 150 13.63 -14.38 28.53
N LYS A 151 13.56 -13.10 28.91
CA LYS A 151 13.92 -11.96 28.04
C LYS A 151 14.96 -11.05 28.66
N THR A 152 14.81 -10.71 29.94
CA THR A 152 15.75 -9.83 30.65
C THR A 152 17.14 -10.47 30.75
N LYS A 153 18.18 -9.71 30.44
CA LYS A 153 19.59 -10.13 30.46
C LYS A 153 20.16 -10.24 31.87
N GLU A 154 21.42 -10.65 31.99
CA GLU A 154 22.04 -11.05 33.26
C GLU A 154 22.39 -9.87 34.17
N PHE A 155 22.86 -8.75 33.61
CA PHE A 155 23.36 -7.61 34.37
C PHE A 155 22.43 -6.40 34.21
N TYR A 156 22.37 -5.56 35.23
CA TYR A 156 21.75 -4.23 35.15
C TYR A 156 22.82 -3.14 35.18
N LEU A 157 22.59 -2.09 34.37
CA LEU A 157 23.37 -0.85 34.36
C LEU A 157 22.57 0.25 35.06
N GLY A 158 23.12 0.78 36.15
CA GLY A 158 22.63 2.00 36.77
C GLY A 158 23.27 3.23 36.17
N GLY A 159 22.52 4.31 36.02
CA GLY A 159 23.13 5.57 35.57
C GLY A 159 22.14 6.62 35.11
N LYS A 160 22.62 7.87 35.12
CA LYS A 160 21.86 9.03 34.64
C LYS A 160 21.90 9.13 33.12
N VAL A 161 20.81 9.63 32.56
CA VAL A 161 20.69 9.84 31.11
C VAL A 161 20.67 11.32 30.75
N GLN A 162 21.23 11.65 29.59
CA GLN A 162 21.11 12.95 28.92
C GLN A 162 20.32 12.79 27.64
N ALA A 163 19.31 13.64 27.45
CA ALA A 163 18.38 13.54 26.33
C ALA A 163 18.97 14.15 25.05
N ILE A 164 18.89 13.42 23.94
CA ILE A 164 19.21 13.93 22.60
C ILE A 164 17.90 14.27 21.88
N GLN A 165 17.00 13.30 21.76
CA GLN A 165 15.72 13.48 21.05
C GLN A 165 14.69 12.44 21.51
N PRO A 166 13.38 12.74 21.39
CA PRO A 166 12.34 11.78 21.72
C PRO A 166 12.27 10.65 20.67
N PRO A 167 11.71 9.48 21.02
CA PRO A 167 11.42 8.44 20.05
C PRO A 167 10.45 8.94 18.97
N THR A 168 10.72 8.60 17.71
CA THR A 168 9.82 8.96 16.60
C THR A 168 8.59 8.05 16.60
N TYR A 169 7.40 8.62 16.47
CA TYR A 169 6.16 7.88 16.29
C TYR A 169 5.42 8.39 15.05
N PHE A 170 4.87 7.46 14.27
CA PHE A 170 4.05 7.78 13.09
C PHE A 170 2.56 7.60 13.37
N ASP A 171 2.21 6.95 14.48
CA ASP A 171 0.84 6.67 14.87
C ASP A 171 0.32 7.68 15.90
N TYR A 172 -0.83 8.27 15.60
CA TYR A 172 -1.60 9.11 16.52
C TYR A 172 -0.80 10.21 17.21
N VAL A 173 0.14 10.85 16.50
CA VAL A 173 1.05 11.87 17.05
C VAL A 173 0.31 12.98 17.83
N ALA A 174 -0.86 13.40 17.34
CA ALA A 174 -1.69 14.42 17.99
C ALA A 174 -2.32 13.98 19.33
N LEU A 175 -2.30 12.68 19.65
CA LEU A 175 -2.80 12.11 20.90
C LEU A 175 -1.68 11.70 21.86
N ARG A 176 -0.42 11.75 21.44
CA ARG A 176 0.73 11.48 22.30
C ARG A 176 1.15 12.80 22.93
N TYR A 177 1.06 12.86 24.26
CA TYR A 177 1.41 14.05 25.03
C TYR A 177 2.56 13.72 25.96
N THR A 178 3.52 14.63 26.10
CA THR A 178 4.45 14.66 27.23
C THR A 178 3.74 15.20 28.49
N PRO A 179 4.28 14.96 29.69
CA PRO A 179 3.80 15.61 30.91
C PRO A 179 3.70 17.14 30.80
N THR A 180 4.70 17.79 30.20
CA THR A 180 4.74 19.24 30.01
C THR A 180 3.62 19.74 29.09
N GLU A 181 3.41 19.08 27.96
CA GLU A 181 2.35 19.43 27.02
C GLU A 181 0.97 19.22 27.62
N LEU A 182 0.74 18.10 28.33
CA LEU A 182 -0.57 17.81 28.91
C LEU A 182 -0.92 18.78 30.05
N ARG A 183 0.05 19.14 30.88
CA ARG A 183 -0.11 20.20 31.91
C ARG A 183 -0.47 21.55 31.27
N THR A 184 0.18 21.88 30.16
CA THR A 184 -0.10 23.10 29.39
C THR A 184 -1.50 23.05 28.77
N HIS A 185 -1.91 21.89 28.25
CA HIS A 185 -3.24 21.65 27.71
C HIS A 185 -4.33 21.85 28.78
N PHE A 186 -4.16 21.28 29.98
CA PHE A 186 -5.10 21.51 31.09
C PHE A 186 -5.17 22.99 31.49
N LYS A 187 -4.04 23.69 31.51
CA LYS A 187 -4.02 25.14 31.77
C LYS A 187 -4.79 25.92 30.70
N LYS A 188 -4.63 25.58 29.43
CA LYS A 188 -5.33 26.21 28.30
C LYS A 188 -6.85 26.02 28.37
N LEU A 189 -7.31 24.85 28.80
CA LEU A 189 -8.73 24.56 29.01
C LEU A 189 -9.27 25.05 30.37
N ALA A 190 -8.44 25.71 31.18
CA ALA A 190 -8.75 26.10 32.55
C ALA A 190 -9.17 24.94 33.47
N TRP A 191 -8.69 23.72 33.18
CA TRP A 191 -8.95 22.54 33.99
C TRP A 191 -8.11 22.58 35.28
N ARG A 192 -8.80 22.53 36.43
CA ARG A 192 -8.16 22.52 37.76
C ARG A 192 -8.15 21.14 38.40
N LYS A 193 -9.23 20.39 38.27
CA LYS A 193 -9.35 19.01 38.73
C LYS A 193 -9.47 18.08 37.52
N VAL A 194 -8.64 17.05 37.49
CA VAL A 194 -8.59 16.06 36.39
C VAL A 194 -8.52 14.67 37.00
N VAL A 195 -9.51 13.84 36.68
CA VAL A 195 -9.58 12.41 36.97
C VAL A 195 -8.94 11.65 35.81
N ALA A 196 -7.84 10.96 36.07
CA ALA A 196 -7.21 10.09 35.09
C ALA A 196 -7.76 8.66 35.16
N PHE A 197 -8.04 8.10 33.98
CA PHE A 197 -8.47 6.72 33.81
C PHE A 197 -7.39 5.90 33.08
N GLN A 198 -6.84 4.91 33.79
CA GLN A 198 -5.94 3.91 33.22
C GLN A 198 -6.74 2.85 32.47
N THR A 199 -6.31 2.49 31.26
CA THR A 199 -6.80 1.27 30.63
C THR A 199 -5.80 0.69 29.62
N ARG A 200 -5.80 -0.64 29.53
CA ARG A 200 -5.17 -1.43 28.47
C ARG A 200 -6.19 -2.19 27.61
N ASN A 201 -7.48 -2.03 27.91
CA ASN A 201 -8.58 -2.73 27.27
C ASN A 201 -9.50 -1.77 26.50
N PRO A 202 -10.23 -2.25 25.48
CA PRO A 202 -11.32 -1.51 24.86
C PRO A 202 -12.30 -0.97 25.92
N MET A 203 -12.72 0.28 25.77
CA MET A 203 -13.73 0.88 26.65
C MET A 203 -15.13 0.64 26.10
N HIS A 204 -16.04 0.29 27.01
CA HIS A 204 -17.45 -0.01 26.77
C HIS A 204 -18.33 0.94 27.59
N ARG A 205 -19.66 0.77 27.58
CA ARG A 205 -20.57 1.68 28.28
C ARG A 205 -20.31 1.77 29.77
N ALA A 206 -20.10 0.64 30.44
CA ALA A 206 -19.74 0.61 31.86
C ALA A 206 -18.53 1.51 32.19
N HIS A 207 -17.50 1.52 31.34
CA HIS A 207 -16.30 2.35 31.51
C HIS A 207 -16.59 3.84 31.29
N ARG A 208 -17.48 4.18 30.34
CA ARG A 208 -17.93 5.55 30.12
C ARG A 208 -18.74 6.05 31.31
N GLU A 209 -19.70 5.29 31.80
CA GLU A 209 -20.50 5.69 32.97
C GLU A 209 -19.65 5.85 34.21
N LEU A 210 -18.70 4.93 34.43
CA LEU A 210 -17.72 4.98 35.51
C LEU A 210 -16.94 6.30 35.52
N THR A 211 -16.36 6.68 34.37
CA THR A 211 -15.53 7.89 34.28
C THR A 211 -16.36 9.16 34.38
N VAL A 212 -17.57 9.19 33.81
CA VAL A 212 -18.52 10.31 33.96
C VAL A 212 -18.97 10.45 35.41
N ARG A 213 -19.24 9.34 36.11
CA ARG A 213 -19.60 9.36 37.53
C ARG A 213 -18.46 9.89 38.39
N ALA A 214 -17.23 9.41 38.17
CA ALA A 214 -16.04 9.91 38.87
C ALA A 214 -15.85 11.42 38.66
N ALA A 215 -16.00 11.89 37.43
CA ALA A 215 -15.94 13.31 37.08
C ALA A 215 -17.00 14.14 37.84
N ARG A 216 -18.26 13.69 37.86
CA ARG A 216 -19.36 14.39 38.54
C ARG A 216 -19.16 14.43 40.05
N GLN A 217 -18.82 13.30 40.67
CA GLN A 217 -18.62 13.20 42.12
C GLN A 217 -17.46 14.08 42.61
N ARG A 218 -16.38 14.17 41.82
CA ARG A 218 -15.19 14.96 42.18
C ARG A 218 -15.18 16.38 41.60
N GLN A 219 -16.23 16.74 40.84
CA GLN A 219 -16.32 17.99 40.09
C GLN A 219 -15.05 18.23 39.26
N ALA A 220 -14.65 17.22 38.50
CA ALA A 220 -13.42 17.14 37.75
C ALA A 220 -13.69 16.87 36.26
N ASN A 221 -12.72 17.19 35.41
CA ASN A 221 -12.69 16.74 34.02
C ASN A 221 -12.04 15.37 33.92
N VAL A 222 -12.21 14.69 32.78
CA VAL A 222 -11.72 13.34 32.55
C VAL A 222 -10.50 13.35 31.64
N LEU A 223 -9.45 12.67 32.06
CA LEU A 223 -8.34 12.26 31.20
C LEU A 223 -8.46 10.76 30.94
N ILE A 224 -8.82 10.39 29.72
CA ILE A 224 -8.74 9.02 29.24
C ILE A 224 -7.28 8.79 28.84
N HIS A 225 -6.55 8.01 29.64
CA HIS A 225 -5.10 7.89 29.52
C HIS A 225 -4.66 6.45 29.21
N PRO A 226 -5.05 5.86 28.07
CA PRO A 226 -4.75 4.46 27.77
C PRO A 226 -3.26 4.22 27.52
N VAL A 227 -2.82 3.02 27.87
CA VAL A 227 -1.46 2.56 27.58
C VAL A 227 -1.34 2.09 26.13
N VAL A 228 -0.33 2.57 25.41
CA VAL A 228 -0.02 2.19 24.01
C VAL A 228 1.38 1.61 23.84
N GLY A 229 2.17 1.50 24.91
CA GLY A 229 3.35 0.64 24.95
C GLY A 229 2.97 -0.81 25.22
N LEU A 230 3.88 -1.56 25.87
CA LEU A 230 3.66 -2.97 26.20
C LEU A 230 2.54 -3.16 27.23
N THR A 231 1.57 -4.03 26.93
CA THR A 231 0.48 -4.43 27.84
C THR A 231 0.54 -5.93 28.14
N LYS A 232 -0.57 -6.54 28.60
CA LYS A 232 -0.61 -7.97 28.86
C LYS A 232 -0.57 -8.74 27.52
N PRO A 233 0.25 -9.80 27.38
CA PRO A 233 0.22 -10.66 26.21
C PRO A 233 -1.19 -11.18 25.90
N GLY A 234 -1.61 -11.07 24.64
CA GLY A 234 -2.94 -11.46 24.17
C GLY A 234 -4.03 -10.38 24.32
N ASP A 235 -3.68 -9.20 24.82
CA ASP A 235 -4.58 -8.03 24.76
C ASP A 235 -4.85 -7.59 23.32
N VAL A 236 -5.90 -6.78 23.17
CA VAL A 236 -6.19 -6.13 21.89
C VAL A 236 -5.06 -5.19 21.51
N ASP A 237 -4.66 -5.21 20.23
CA ASP A 237 -3.59 -4.33 19.73
C ASP A 237 -3.93 -2.85 19.97
N HIS A 238 -2.90 -2.02 20.18
CA HIS A 238 -3.13 -0.63 20.57
C HIS A 238 -3.79 0.18 19.45
N TYR A 239 -3.55 -0.13 18.17
CA TYR A 239 -4.22 0.57 17.07
C TYR A 239 -5.74 0.40 17.14
N THR A 240 -6.20 -0.82 17.34
CA THR A 240 -7.63 -1.12 17.52
C THR A 240 -8.18 -0.44 18.77
N ARG A 241 -7.45 -0.49 19.89
CA ARG A 241 -7.87 0.16 21.14
C ARG A 241 -7.99 1.67 20.97
N VAL A 242 -7.04 2.32 20.32
CA VAL A 242 -7.08 3.77 20.07
C VAL A 242 -8.28 4.14 19.20
N ARG A 243 -8.56 3.40 18.12
CA ARG A 243 -9.78 3.60 17.32
C ARG A 243 -11.05 3.42 18.15
N VAL A 244 -11.07 2.47 19.09
CA VAL A 244 -12.19 2.29 20.04
C VAL A 244 -12.34 3.51 20.95
N TYR A 245 -11.24 4.01 21.53
CA TYR A 245 -11.30 5.19 22.40
C TYR A 245 -11.79 6.42 21.62
N GLN A 246 -11.29 6.65 20.40
CA GLN A 246 -11.75 7.73 19.52
C GLN A 246 -13.24 7.60 19.18
N ALA A 247 -13.72 6.39 18.87
CA ALA A 247 -15.15 6.13 18.63
C ALA A 247 -16.02 6.35 19.87
N LEU A 248 -15.44 6.23 21.06
CA LEU A 248 -16.12 6.48 22.34
C LEU A 248 -16.15 7.96 22.74
N MET A 249 -15.16 8.76 22.34
CA MET A 249 -15.04 10.17 22.75
C MET A 249 -16.31 11.01 22.52
N PRO A 250 -17.04 10.90 21.38
CA PRO A 250 -18.29 11.62 21.17
C PRO A 250 -19.44 11.26 22.14
N LYS A 251 -19.28 10.21 22.96
CA LYS A 251 -20.26 9.80 23.97
C LYS A 251 -20.05 10.50 25.32
N TYR A 252 -18.97 11.25 25.48
CA TYR A 252 -18.80 12.15 26.62
C TYR A 252 -19.47 13.51 26.33
N PRO A 253 -19.99 14.20 27.36
CA PRO A 253 -20.39 15.59 27.21
C PRO A 253 -19.26 16.46 26.62
N ASN A 254 -19.61 17.38 25.72
CA ASN A 254 -18.63 18.22 25.04
C ASN A 254 -17.74 18.97 26.05
N GLY A 255 -16.42 18.86 25.85
CA GLY A 255 -15.43 19.51 26.71
C GLY A 255 -15.19 18.85 28.08
N MET A 256 -15.83 17.71 28.40
CA MET A 256 -15.63 17.02 29.68
C MET A 256 -14.38 16.11 29.70
N ALA A 257 -13.99 15.55 28.55
CA ALA A 257 -12.97 14.52 28.47
C ALA A 257 -11.91 14.78 27.39
N THR A 258 -10.66 14.47 27.69
CA THR A 258 -9.53 14.48 26.75
C THR A 258 -8.91 13.08 26.67
N LEU A 259 -8.51 12.67 25.47
CA LEU A 259 -7.78 11.44 25.20
C LEU A 259 -6.29 11.75 25.03
N ALA A 260 -5.43 11.10 25.82
CA ALA A 260 -3.98 11.17 25.68
C ALA A 260 -3.39 9.76 25.79
N LEU A 261 -2.43 9.40 24.92
CA LEU A 261 -1.82 8.08 24.89
C LEU A 261 -0.58 8.04 25.78
N LEU A 262 -0.44 6.99 26.58
CA LEU A 262 0.69 6.77 27.47
C LEU A 262 1.62 5.67 26.92
N PRO A 263 2.88 5.97 26.58
CA PRO A 263 3.86 4.98 26.10
C PRO A 263 4.45 4.14 27.25
N LEU A 264 3.62 3.64 28.15
CA LEU A 264 4.05 2.83 29.29
C LEU A 264 4.24 1.36 28.89
N ALA A 265 5.32 0.73 29.36
CA ALA A 265 5.43 -0.72 29.39
C ALA A 265 4.90 -1.25 30.74
N MET A 266 3.70 -1.81 30.74
CA MET A 266 3.08 -2.37 31.95
C MET A 266 3.83 -3.63 32.43
N ARG A 267 3.88 -3.83 33.74
CA ARG A 267 4.47 -5.03 34.37
C ARG A 267 3.41 -6.04 34.79
N MET A 268 2.15 -5.64 34.79
CA MET A 268 1.05 -6.38 35.39
C MET A 268 1.30 -6.69 36.88
N ALA A 269 1.96 -5.78 37.61
CA ALA A 269 2.37 -5.95 39.00
C ALA A 269 1.32 -5.45 40.01
N GLY A 270 0.04 -5.49 39.63
CA GLY A 270 -1.11 -5.25 40.50
C GLY A 270 -0.96 -4.05 41.43
N PRO A 271 -0.91 -4.26 42.77
CA PRO A 271 -0.82 -3.18 43.75
C PRO A 271 0.38 -2.23 43.57
N ARG A 272 1.59 -2.76 43.37
CA ARG A 272 2.79 -1.90 43.18
C ARG A 272 2.65 -1.04 41.94
N GLU A 273 2.10 -1.61 40.86
CA GLU A 273 1.85 -0.88 39.62
C GLU A 273 0.69 0.12 39.73
N ALA A 274 -0.29 -0.09 40.61
CA ALA A 274 -1.32 0.92 40.90
C ALA A 274 -0.73 2.17 41.55
N VAL A 275 0.19 2.01 42.51
CA VAL A 275 0.96 3.12 43.11
C VAL A 275 1.83 3.79 42.05
N TRP A 276 2.46 3.01 41.17
CA TRP A 276 3.26 3.55 40.07
C TRP A 276 2.43 4.38 39.09
N HIS A 277 1.26 3.88 38.69
CA HIS A 277 0.33 4.60 37.84
C HIS A 277 -0.14 5.91 38.46
N ALA A 278 -0.34 5.96 39.78
CA ALA A 278 -0.69 7.18 40.49
C ALA A 278 0.44 8.23 40.39
N ILE A 279 1.70 7.80 40.60
CA ILE A 279 2.90 8.65 40.42
C ILE A 279 2.98 9.18 38.98
N ILE A 280 2.84 8.31 37.98
CA ILE A 280 2.89 8.70 36.56
C ILE A 280 1.79 9.72 36.28
N ARG A 281 0.53 9.46 36.68
CA ARG A 281 -0.59 10.38 36.39
C ARG A 281 -0.45 11.71 37.11
N LYS A 282 0.10 11.72 38.32
CA LYS A 282 0.51 12.95 39.01
C LYS A 282 1.55 13.72 38.21
N ASN A 283 2.58 13.05 37.67
CA ASN A 283 3.60 13.68 36.83
C ASN A 283 2.99 14.28 35.56
N PHE A 284 1.98 13.65 34.97
CA PHE A 284 1.19 14.19 33.85
C PHE A 284 0.17 15.28 34.24
N GLY A 285 0.06 15.62 35.53
CA GLY A 285 -0.76 16.72 36.03
C GLY A 285 -2.17 16.33 36.48
N ALA A 286 -2.52 15.04 36.55
CA ALA A 286 -3.80 14.62 37.11
C ALA A 286 -3.85 14.88 38.64
N THR A 287 -5.03 15.26 39.12
CA THR A 287 -5.28 15.46 40.56
C THR A 287 -5.94 14.27 41.22
N HIS A 288 -6.62 13.46 40.42
CA HIS A 288 -7.29 12.27 40.86
C HIS A 288 -6.95 11.10 39.93
N PHE A 289 -6.96 9.89 40.47
CA PHE A 289 -6.69 8.68 39.72
C PHE A 289 -7.69 7.57 40.07
N ILE A 290 -8.34 7.01 39.05
CA ILE A 290 -9.25 5.89 39.25
C ILE A 290 -8.45 4.61 39.48
N VAL A 291 -8.78 3.89 40.56
CA VAL A 291 -8.26 2.54 40.84
C VAL A 291 -9.46 1.60 40.95
N GLY A 292 -9.56 0.67 40.00
CA GLY A 292 -10.67 -0.28 39.91
C GLY A 292 -10.42 -1.58 40.67
N ARG A 293 -11.29 -2.57 40.43
CA ARG A 293 -11.10 -3.97 40.83
C ARG A 293 -9.96 -4.60 40.01
N ASP A 294 -9.08 -5.35 40.66
CA ASP A 294 -7.95 -6.08 40.04
C ASP A 294 -7.08 -5.17 39.17
N HIS A 295 -6.81 -3.96 39.66
CA HIS A 295 -6.11 -2.93 38.91
C HIS A 295 -4.68 -3.37 38.56
N ALA A 296 -4.37 -3.38 37.25
CA ALA A 296 -3.10 -3.89 36.72
C ALA A 296 -2.79 -5.36 37.09
N GLY A 297 -3.82 -6.16 37.41
CA GLY A 297 -3.66 -7.58 37.69
C GLY A 297 -3.49 -8.44 36.43
N PRO A 298 -2.65 -9.51 36.49
CA PRO A 298 -2.50 -10.47 35.40
C PRO A 298 -3.55 -11.59 35.46
N GLY A 299 -4.38 -11.65 36.50
CA GLY A 299 -5.38 -12.71 36.71
C GLY A 299 -4.81 -13.86 37.53
N LYS A 300 -4.92 -15.09 37.01
CA LYS A 300 -4.63 -16.32 37.75
C LYS A 300 -3.24 -16.88 37.49
N ASN A 301 -2.67 -17.49 38.52
CA ASN A 301 -1.39 -18.19 38.53
C ASN A 301 -1.49 -19.63 38.00
N SER A 302 -0.37 -20.35 37.98
CA SER A 302 -0.28 -21.74 37.47
C SER A 302 -1.16 -22.74 38.23
N LYS A 303 -1.61 -22.38 39.45
CA LYS A 303 -2.51 -23.18 40.30
C LYS A 303 -3.98 -22.74 40.21
N GLY A 304 -4.31 -21.77 39.34
CA GLY A 304 -5.67 -21.27 39.15
C GLY A 304 -6.15 -20.28 40.22
N VAL A 305 -5.24 -19.76 41.06
CA VAL A 305 -5.50 -18.76 42.11
C VAL A 305 -5.15 -17.37 41.57
N ASP A 306 -5.91 -16.34 41.92
CA ASP A 306 -5.60 -14.96 41.51
C ASP A 306 -4.25 -14.50 42.11
N PHE A 307 -3.42 -13.82 41.32
CA PHE A 307 -2.11 -13.32 41.76
C PHE A 307 -2.22 -12.24 42.84
N TYR A 308 -3.28 -11.42 42.75
CA TYR A 308 -3.59 -10.37 43.71
C TYR A 308 -5.08 -10.45 44.02
N GLY A 309 -5.46 -10.06 45.23
CA GLY A 309 -6.86 -9.88 45.59
C GLY A 309 -7.51 -8.74 44.79
N PRO A 310 -8.84 -8.75 44.69
CA PRO A 310 -9.59 -7.80 43.85
C PRO A 310 -9.42 -6.33 44.24
N TYR A 311 -9.01 -6.03 45.49
CA TYR A 311 -8.89 -4.66 46.00
C TYR A 311 -7.53 -4.33 46.62
N ASP A 312 -6.56 -5.25 46.59
CA ASP A 312 -5.20 -5.05 47.12
C ASP A 312 -4.53 -3.78 46.56
N ALA A 313 -4.82 -3.45 45.30
CA ALA A 313 -4.35 -2.23 44.67
C ALA A 313 -4.94 -0.95 45.29
N GLN A 314 -6.22 -0.97 45.66
CA GLN A 314 -6.85 0.16 46.34
C GLN A 314 -6.31 0.30 47.76
N GLU A 315 -6.09 -0.81 48.46
CA GLU A 315 -5.49 -0.83 49.80
C GLU A 315 -4.09 -0.23 49.80
N LEU A 316 -3.23 -0.64 48.86
CA LEU A 316 -1.87 -0.13 48.78
C LEU A 316 -1.81 1.35 48.38
N VAL A 317 -2.64 1.79 47.43
CA VAL A 317 -2.72 3.22 47.06
C VAL A 317 -3.24 4.05 48.23
N THR A 318 -4.20 3.53 49.01
CA THR A 318 -4.72 4.20 50.21
C THR A 318 -3.64 4.33 51.28
N LYS A 319 -2.82 3.29 51.49
CA LYS A 319 -1.70 3.30 52.43
C LYS A 319 -0.72 4.45 52.16
N TYR A 320 -0.46 4.77 50.90
CA TYR A 320 0.50 5.81 50.50
C TYR A 320 -0.16 7.14 50.08
N LYS A 321 -1.45 7.35 50.39
CA LYS A 321 -2.22 8.52 49.96
C LYS A 321 -1.52 9.86 50.27
N GLU A 322 -1.03 10.02 51.49
CA GLU A 322 -0.40 11.27 51.97
C GLU A 322 0.91 11.59 51.23
N GLU A 323 1.67 10.56 50.83
CA GLU A 323 2.91 10.75 50.08
C GLU A 323 2.66 10.95 48.59
N LEU A 324 1.69 10.22 48.05
CA LEU A 324 1.31 10.28 46.65
C LEU A 324 0.80 11.67 46.26
N ASN A 325 0.06 12.36 47.13
CA ASN A 325 -0.54 13.68 46.83
C ASN A 325 -1.34 13.67 45.51
N ILE A 326 -2.06 12.57 45.26
CA ILE A 326 -3.04 12.42 44.19
C ILE A 326 -4.23 11.65 44.78
N GLU A 327 -5.45 12.16 44.58
CA GLU A 327 -6.63 11.59 45.22
C GLU A 327 -7.10 10.34 44.47
N MET A 328 -7.07 9.19 45.14
CA MET A 328 -7.64 7.97 44.58
C MET A 328 -9.16 8.10 44.48
N VAL A 329 -9.73 7.76 43.32
CA VAL A 329 -11.16 7.50 43.17
C VAL A 329 -11.35 5.99 43.13
N PRO A 330 -11.71 5.35 44.27
CA PRO A 330 -11.96 3.92 44.29
C PRO A 330 -13.20 3.63 43.44
N PHE A 331 -13.17 2.54 42.70
CA PHE A 331 -14.29 2.14 41.89
C PHE A 331 -14.61 0.64 42.02
N GLN A 332 -15.89 0.37 42.28
CA GLN A 332 -16.49 -0.97 42.37
C GLN A 332 -17.10 -1.35 41.03
N GLN A 333 -17.00 -2.61 40.60
CA GLN A 333 -17.49 -3.06 39.29
C GLN A 333 -18.89 -2.50 38.96
N MET A 334 -19.04 -1.85 37.79
CA MET A 334 -20.35 -1.44 37.27
C MET A 334 -21.10 -2.67 36.75
N THR A 335 -22.40 -2.73 36.99
CA THR A 335 -23.30 -3.69 36.35
C THR A 335 -24.50 -2.97 35.73
N TYR A 336 -25.11 -3.59 34.71
CA TYR A 336 -26.28 -3.04 34.02
C TYR A 336 -27.58 -3.55 34.67
N LEU A 337 -28.52 -2.64 34.91
CA LEU A 337 -29.84 -2.92 35.46
C LEU A 337 -30.89 -2.87 34.35
N PRO A 338 -31.41 -4.02 33.86
CA PRO A 338 -32.36 -4.04 32.75
C PRO A 338 -33.68 -3.35 33.05
N SER A 339 -34.10 -3.32 34.32
CA SER A 339 -35.37 -2.73 34.74
C SER A 339 -35.39 -1.20 34.64
N SER A 340 -34.24 -0.55 34.79
CA SER A 340 -34.11 0.92 34.75
C SER A 340 -33.29 1.44 33.57
N ASP A 341 -32.64 0.56 32.80
CA ASP A 341 -31.69 0.92 31.73
C ASP A 341 -30.51 1.78 32.21
N GLU A 342 -30.02 1.49 33.42
CA GLU A 342 -28.95 2.24 34.09
C GLU A 342 -27.77 1.35 34.49
N TYR A 343 -26.64 1.99 34.84
CA TYR A 343 -25.48 1.30 35.40
C TYR A 343 -25.25 1.74 36.83
N MET A 344 -25.07 0.77 37.72
CA MET A 344 -24.78 1.02 39.12
C MET A 344 -23.59 0.18 39.59
N PRO A 345 -22.79 0.70 40.55
CA PRO A 345 -21.82 -0.09 41.29
C PRO A 345 -22.52 -1.27 41.97
N VAL A 346 -21.91 -2.46 41.92
CA VAL A 346 -22.51 -3.70 42.44
C VAL A 346 -22.91 -3.61 43.92
N ASP A 347 -22.20 -2.83 44.73
CA ASP A 347 -22.47 -2.60 46.16
C ASP A 347 -23.66 -1.65 46.43
N GLU A 348 -24.06 -0.85 45.44
CA GLU A 348 -25.23 0.05 45.52
C GLU A 348 -26.50 -0.59 44.93
N VAL A 349 -26.40 -1.76 44.31
CA VAL A 349 -27.57 -2.44 43.71
C VAL A 349 -28.46 -3.02 44.82
N PRO A 350 -29.77 -2.68 44.86
CA PRO A 350 -30.69 -3.25 45.84
C PRO A 350 -30.75 -4.79 45.74
N LYS A 351 -30.72 -5.48 46.88
CA LYS A 351 -30.77 -6.95 46.93
C LYS A 351 -31.98 -7.49 46.17
N GLY A 352 -31.76 -8.48 45.31
CA GLY A 352 -32.80 -9.09 44.47
C GLY A 352 -33.04 -8.40 43.12
N THR A 353 -32.40 -7.26 42.85
CA THR A 353 -32.47 -6.60 41.54
C THR A 353 -31.72 -7.42 40.49
N GLN A 354 -32.33 -7.62 39.32
CA GLN A 354 -31.69 -8.31 38.20
C GLN A 354 -30.54 -7.47 37.64
N THR A 355 -29.39 -8.10 37.44
CA THR A 355 -28.20 -7.48 36.84
C THR A 355 -27.78 -8.26 35.60
N LEU A 356 -27.22 -7.57 34.60
CA LEU A 356 -26.58 -8.21 33.44
C LEU A 356 -25.14 -7.72 33.29
N ASP A 357 -24.27 -8.63 32.86
CA ASP A 357 -22.88 -8.35 32.52
C ASP A 357 -22.41 -9.29 31.40
N ILE A 358 -21.39 -8.89 30.64
CA ILE A 358 -20.74 -9.72 29.63
C ILE A 358 -19.26 -9.82 29.96
N SER A 359 -18.82 -11.02 30.33
CA SER A 359 -17.41 -11.30 30.56
C SER A 359 -16.58 -11.11 29.28
N GLY A 360 -15.29 -10.81 29.42
CA GLY A 360 -14.36 -10.73 28.28
C GLY A 360 -14.28 -12.03 27.47
N THR A 361 -14.54 -13.19 28.08
CA THR A 361 -14.62 -14.49 27.38
C THR A 361 -15.87 -14.57 26.50
N GLU A 362 -17.01 -14.15 27.02
CA GLU A 362 -18.26 -14.11 26.25
C GLU A 362 -18.21 -13.05 25.14
N LEU A 363 -17.62 -11.88 25.39
CA LEU A 363 -17.38 -10.86 24.35
C LEU A 363 -16.53 -11.42 23.20
N ARG A 364 -15.40 -12.06 23.51
CA ARG A 364 -14.54 -12.71 22.49
C ARG A 364 -15.29 -13.79 21.72
N LYS A 365 -16.13 -14.58 22.40
CA LYS A 365 -16.99 -15.58 21.74
C LYS A 365 -17.94 -14.91 20.75
N ARG A 366 -18.62 -13.82 21.13
CA ARG A 366 -19.56 -13.08 20.26
C ARG A 366 -18.86 -12.38 19.09
N LEU A 367 -17.67 -11.84 19.29
CA LEU A 367 -16.83 -11.31 18.21
C LEU A 367 -16.50 -12.42 17.21
N ARG A 368 -16.01 -13.56 17.71
CA ARG A 368 -15.62 -14.73 16.91
C ARG A 368 -16.77 -15.39 16.16
N THR A 369 -17.95 -15.52 16.77
CA THR A 369 -19.12 -16.17 16.13
C THR A 369 -19.93 -15.21 15.26
N GLY A 370 -19.70 -13.90 15.37
CA GLY A 370 -20.58 -12.91 14.75
C GLY A 370 -21.89 -12.68 15.51
N ALA A 371 -22.10 -13.34 16.66
CA ALA A 371 -23.32 -13.14 17.46
C ALA A 371 -23.47 -11.68 17.91
N PRO A 372 -24.70 -11.15 17.99
CA PRO A 372 -24.94 -9.75 18.34
C PRO A 372 -24.37 -9.42 19.71
N ILE A 373 -23.74 -8.25 19.81
CA ILE A 373 -23.29 -7.68 21.09
C ILE A 373 -24.36 -6.66 21.48
N PRO A 374 -25.00 -6.78 22.64
CA PRO A 374 -26.12 -5.92 23.01
C PRO A 374 -25.69 -4.46 23.10
N ASP A 375 -26.58 -3.56 22.68
CA ASP A 375 -26.29 -2.13 22.72
C ASP A 375 -26.10 -1.61 24.14
N TRP A 376 -26.76 -2.21 25.14
CA TRP A 376 -26.51 -1.92 26.56
C TRP A 376 -25.13 -2.40 27.03
N PHE A 377 -24.40 -3.23 26.30
CA PHE A 377 -23.04 -3.57 26.71
C PHE A 377 -22.04 -2.56 26.15
N SER A 378 -22.11 -2.30 24.84
CA SER A 378 -21.19 -1.40 24.15
C SER A 378 -21.89 -0.64 23.03
N TYR A 379 -21.45 0.59 22.77
CA TYR A 379 -21.94 1.36 21.63
C TYR A 379 -21.64 0.68 20.29
N GLU A 380 -22.56 0.82 19.33
CA GLU A 380 -22.46 0.26 17.98
C GLU A 380 -21.13 0.63 17.29
N ALA A 381 -20.73 1.90 17.34
CA ALA A 381 -19.47 2.37 16.76
C ALA A 381 -18.24 1.65 17.35
N VAL A 382 -18.25 1.38 18.66
CA VAL A 382 -17.17 0.62 19.32
C VAL A 382 -17.20 -0.85 18.88
N VAL A 383 -18.38 -1.46 18.83
CA VAL A 383 -18.54 -2.85 18.38
C VAL A 383 -18.08 -3.02 16.93
N LYS A 384 -18.42 -2.06 16.05
CA LYS A 384 -17.99 -2.04 14.66
C LYS A 384 -16.47 -2.03 14.56
N THR A 385 -15.80 -1.10 15.23
CA THR A 385 -14.33 -1.02 15.27
C THR A 385 -13.70 -2.32 15.78
N LEU A 386 -14.28 -2.95 16.82
CA LEU A 386 -13.79 -4.23 17.33
C LEU A 386 -13.96 -5.37 16.31
N ARG A 387 -15.06 -5.39 15.53
CA ARG A 387 -15.31 -6.42 14.50
C ARG A 387 -14.45 -6.26 13.26
N GLU A 388 -13.96 -5.06 12.97
CA GLU A 388 -13.03 -4.82 11.87
C GLU A 388 -11.68 -5.51 12.15
N SER A 389 -11.20 -5.44 13.40
CA SER A 389 -9.94 -6.10 13.81
C SER A 389 -10.12 -7.56 14.24
N TYR A 390 -11.29 -7.92 14.78
CA TYR A 390 -11.64 -9.28 15.18
C TYR A 390 -12.87 -9.76 14.39
N PRO A 391 -12.69 -10.03 13.09
CA PRO A 391 -13.79 -10.49 12.25
C PRO A 391 -14.32 -11.85 12.73
N PRO A 392 -15.60 -12.17 12.45
CA PRO A 392 -16.14 -13.50 12.70
C PRO A 392 -15.35 -14.58 11.96
N ARG A 393 -15.35 -15.83 12.46
CA ARG A 393 -14.64 -16.98 11.84
C ARG A 393 -14.91 -17.16 10.34
N THR A 394 -16.11 -16.83 9.89
CA THR A 394 -16.50 -16.88 8.47
C THR A 394 -15.67 -15.94 7.58
N LYS A 395 -15.04 -14.91 8.15
CA LYS A 395 -14.18 -13.93 7.47
C LYS A 395 -12.70 -14.00 7.90
N GLN A 396 -12.34 -14.84 8.86
CA GLN A 396 -10.94 -15.02 9.30
C GLN A 396 -10.16 -15.89 8.32
N GLY A 397 -8.87 -15.63 8.13
CA GLY A 397 -7.97 -16.55 7.45
C GLY A 397 -7.70 -17.83 8.24
N PHE A 398 -7.22 -18.86 7.55
CA PHE A 398 -6.71 -20.08 8.18
C PHE A 398 -5.62 -20.74 7.34
N VAL A 399 -4.85 -21.62 7.97
CA VAL A 399 -3.83 -22.45 7.33
C VAL A 399 -4.21 -23.93 7.48
N LEU A 400 -4.40 -24.62 6.35
CA LEU A 400 -4.47 -26.08 6.26
C LEU A 400 -3.07 -26.60 5.92
N PHE A 401 -2.42 -27.24 6.89
CA PHE A 401 -1.06 -27.71 6.76
C PHE A 401 -1.04 -29.24 6.62
N LEU A 402 -0.93 -29.72 5.38
CA LEU A 402 -0.87 -31.14 5.06
C LEU A 402 0.58 -31.66 5.18
N THR A 403 0.73 -32.80 5.85
CA THR A 403 2.00 -33.54 6.03
C THR A 403 1.81 -35.01 5.68
N GLY A 404 2.84 -35.67 5.16
CA GLY A 404 2.80 -37.08 4.78
C GLY A 404 4.02 -37.50 3.95
N HIS A 405 4.12 -38.78 3.56
CA HIS A 405 5.19 -39.25 2.68
C HIS A 405 5.14 -38.64 1.27
N HIS A 406 6.26 -38.70 0.54
CA HIS A 406 6.23 -38.41 -0.90
C HIS A 406 5.22 -39.34 -1.59
N ASN A 407 4.47 -38.83 -2.56
CA ASN A 407 3.41 -39.56 -3.26
C ASN A 407 2.24 -40.07 -2.37
N SER A 408 2.05 -39.56 -1.15
CA SER A 408 0.93 -39.95 -0.27
C SER A 408 -0.46 -39.44 -0.71
N GLY A 409 -0.56 -38.77 -1.88
CA GLY A 409 -1.79 -38.10 -2.32
C GLY A 409 -2.03 -36.72 -1.70
N ARG A 410 -1.18 -36.22 -0.78
CA ARG A 410 -1.33 -34.88 -0.16
C ARG A 410 -1.47 -33.74 -1.17
N SER A 411 -0.72 -33.78 -2.29
CA SER A 411 -0.77 -32.76 -3.33
C SER A 411 -2.10 -32.76 -4.08
N ALA A 412 -2.69 -33.94 -4.27
CA ALA A 412 -3.98 -34.08 -4.94
C ALA A 412 -5.12 -33.60 -4.02
N ILE A 413 -5.06 -33.96 -2.73
CA ILE A 413 -5.97 -33.44 -1.71
C ILE A 413 -5.89 -31.90 -1.64
N ALA A 414 -4.68 -31.33 -1.63
CA ALA A 414 -4.47 -29.89 -1.56
C ALA A 414 -5.08 -29.14 -2.76
N ARG A 415 -4.91 -29.65 -3.99
CA ARG A 415 -5.53 -29.07 -5.19
C ARG A 415 -7.06 -29.19 -5.15
N ALA A 416 -7.60 -30.33 -4.71
CA ALA A 416 -9.04 -30.52 -4.61
C ALA A 416 -9.68 -29.60 -3.54
N LEU A 417 -9.00 -29.41 -2.39
CA LEU A 417 -9.38 -28.41 -1.39
C LEU A 417 -9.35 -26.99 -1.96
N GLN A 418 -8.33 -26.65 -2.75
CA GLN A 418 -8.25 -25.34 -3.39
C GLN A 418 -9.47 -25.06 -4.29
N VAL A 419 -9.82 -26.01 -5.17
CA VAL A 419 -11.00 -25.89 -6.04
C VAL A 419 -12.27 -25.74 -5.23
N THR A 420 -12.43 -26.54 -4.17
CA THR A 420 -13.62 -26.52 -3.31
C THR A 420 -13.77 -25.19 -2.57
N LEU A 421 -12.69 -24.66 -2.00
CA LEU A 421 -12.71 -23.37 -1.30
C LEU A 421 -12.92 -22.20 -2.26
N ASN A 422 -12.35 -22.25 -3.46
CA ASN A 422 -12.62 -21.26 -4.51
C ASN A 422 -14.09 -21.30 -4.95
N GLN A 423 -14.67 -22.49 -5.09
CA GLN A 423 -16.09 -22.66 -5.42
C GLN A 423 -17.01 -22.10 -4.31
N GLN A 424 -16.62 -22.21 -3.04
CA GLN A 424 -17.35 -21.61 -1.92
C GLN A 424 -17.33 -20.07 -1.97
N GLY A 425 -16.28 -19.46 -2.54
CA GLY A 425 -16.20 -18.02 -2.83
C GLY A 425 -16.03 -17.10 -1.60
N GLY A 426 -15.77 -17.65 -0.41
CA GLY A 426 -15.74 -16.87 0.84
C GLY A 426 -14.45 -16.07 1.07
N ARG A 427 -13.35 -16.40 0.37
CA ARG A 427 -12.01 -15.81 0.56
C ARG A 427 -11.06 -16.20 -0.57
N SER A 428 -9.96 -15.48 -0.71
CA SER A 428 -8.84 -15.89 -1.57
C SER A 428 -8.16 -17.15 -1.03
N VAL A 429 -7.73 -18.05 -1.93
CA VAL A 429 -7.10 -19.32 -1.59
C VAL A 429 -5.68 -19.37 -2.15
N SER A 430 -4.69 -19.53 -1.29
CA SER A 430 -3.28 -19.67 -1.66
C SER A 430 -2.82 -21.11 -1.46
N LEU A 431 -2.27 -21.72 -2.52
CA LEU A 431 -1.80 -23.11 -2.49
C LEU A 431 -0.27 -23.15 -2.51
N LEU A 432 0.32 -23.67 -1.44
CA LEU A 432 1.76 -23.82 -1.23
C LEU A 432 2.14 -25.31 -1.29
N LEU A 433 2.28 -25.85 -2.50
CA LEU A 433 2.75 -27.22 -2.70
C LEU A 433 4.26 -27.32 -2.45
N GLY A 434 4.73 -28.47 -1.95
CA GLY A 434 6.16 -28.67 -1.66
C GLY A 434 7.09 -28.36 -2.84
N GLU A 435 6.68 -28.66 -4.07
CA GLU A 435 7.45 -28.34 -5.29
C GLU A 435 7.44 -26.84 -5.61
N THR A 436 6.27 -26.18 -5.53
CA THR A 436 6.13 -24.73 -5.74
C THR A 436 6.93 -23.94 -4.72
N VAL A 437 6.88 -24.34 -3.45
CA VAL A 437 7.65 -23.70 -2.37
C VAL A 437 9.14 -23.83 -2.64
N ARG A 438 9.63 -25.01 -3.05
CA ARG A 438 11.06 -25.18 -3.33
C ARG A 438 11.53 -24.33 -4.52
N ALA A 439 10.70 -24.18 -5.55
CA ALA A 439 11.01 -23.38 -6.72
C ALA A 439 10.97 -21.86 -6.46
N GLU A 440 10.07 -21.38 -5.60
CA GLU A 440 9.81 -19.93 -5.44
C GLU A 440 10.40 -19.35 -4.14
N LEU A 441 10.55 -20.17 -3.09
CA LEU A 441 10.92 -19.74 -1.74
C LEU A 441 12.20 -20.41 -1.22
N SER A 442 12.78 -21.38 -1.92
CA SER A 442 13.97 -22.12 -1.45
C SER A 442 15.02 -22.39 -2.52
N SER A 443 14.92 -21.72 -3.66
CA SER A 443 16.00 -21.59 -4.64
C SER A 443 16.84 -20.37 -4.32
N GLY A 444 18.17 -20.47 -4.48
CA GLY A 444 19.09 -19.36 -4.30
C GLY A 444 19.94 -19.15 -5.54
N MET A 445 20.48 -17.95 -5.69
CA MET A 445 21.55 -17.67 -6.65
C MET A 445 22.79 -17.33 -5.83
N GLU A 446 23.84 -18.14 -5.94
CA GLU A 446 25.16 -17.78 -5.41
C GLU A 446 25.99 -17.18 -6.55
N LEU A 447 26.57 -16.01 -6.30
CA LEU A 447 27.58 -15.37 -7.14
C LEU A 447 28.93 -15.90 -6.67
N GLU A 448 29.38 -17.02 -7.21
CA GLU A 448 30.80 -17.37 -7.15
C GLU A 448 31.54 -16.64 -8.27
N THR A 449 32.38 -15.67 -7.90
CA THR A 449 33.51 -15.22 -8.74
C THR A 449 34.75 -15.99 -8.31
N PRO A 450 35.62 -16.50 -9.23
CA PRO A 450 36.27 -15.65 -10.22
C PRO A 450 36.43 -16.24 -11.66
N PHE A 451 36.38 -15.34 -12.64
CA PHE A 451 36.95 -15.42 -13.99
C PHE A 451 36.43 -16.49 -14.99
N TYR A 452 35.74 -15.97 -16.03
CA TYR A 452 35.41 -16.54 -17.34
C TYR A 452 34.49 -17.79 -17.41
N GLU A 453 33.49 -17.68 -18.30
CA GLU A 453 32.39 -18.61 -18.64
C GLU A 453 31.18 -18.68 -17.69
N TYR A 454 30.09 -18.01 -18.11
CA TYR A 454 28.79 -18.14 -17.47
C TYR A 454 28.07 -19.42 -17.91
N LYS A 455 27.90 -20.35 -16.96
CA LYS A 455 26.92 -21.45 -17.05
C LYS A 455 25.93 -21.31 -15.90
N LEU A 456 24.74 -20.77 -16.17
CA LEU A 456 23.66 -20.67 -15.18
C LEU A 456 23.22 -22.08 -14.76
N THR A 457 23.55 -22.47 -13.53
CA THR A 457 23.03 -23.69 -12.90
C THR A 457 22.14 -23.25 -11.74
N ARG A 458 20.85 -23.61 -11.74
CA ARG A 458 19.96 -23.36 -10.59
C ARG A 458 20.48 -24.17 -9.39
N ILE A 459 20.95 -23.50 -8.35
CA ILE A 459 21.29 -24.13 -7.07
C ILE A 459 20.09 -23.92 -6.14
N THR A 460 19.54 -24.99 -5.58
CA THR A 460 18.60 -24.86 -4.45
C THR A 460 19.38 -24.43 -3.22
N GLU A 461 19.10 -23.23 -2.69
CA GLU A 461 19.72 -22.63 -1.50
C GLU A 461 19.64 -23.53 -0.26
N LEU A 462 18.60 -24.37 -0.20
CA LEU A 462 18.36 -25.33 0.86
C LEU A 462 18.40 -26.76 0.31
N GLY A 463 19.25 -27.61 0.90
CA GLY A 463 19.33 -29.02 0.60
C GLY A 463 18.21 -29.85 1.24
N PHE A 464 18.58 -31.03 1.70
CA PHE A 464 17.69 -32.01 2.33
C PHE A 464 18.19 -32.45 3.71
N THR A 465 19.12 -31.70 4.32
CA THR A 465 19.54 -31.91 5.72
C THR A 465 18.38 -31.61 6.68
N PRO A 466 18.42 -32.12 7.92
CA PRO A 466 17.42 -31.79 8.93
C PRO A 466 17.23 -30.28 9.13
N GLU A 467 18.34 -29.53 9.18
CA GLU A 467 18.35 -28.07 9.37
C GLU A 467 17.76 -27.33 8.17
N ASP A 468 18.06 -27.77 6.94
CA ASP A 468 17.53 -27.14 5.73
C ASP A 468 16.04 -27.39 5.57
N ARG A 469 15.58 -28.60 5.93
CA ARG A 469 14.16 -28.94 5.99
C ARG A 469 13.46 -28.09 7.05
N HIS A 470 14.07 -27.90 8.22
CA HIS A 470 13.53 -27.03 9.26
C HIS A 470 13.35 -25.59 8.76
N LYS A 471 14.40 -25.01 8.15
CA LYS A 471 14.35 -23.66 7.54
C LYS A 471 13.29 -23.56 6.45
N ASN A 472 13.15 -24.58 5.60
CA ASN A 472 12.11 -24.61 4.56
C ASN A 472 10.70 -24.55 5.18
N ILE A 473 10.45 -25.31 6.25
CA ILE A 473 9.16 -25.26 6.97
C ILE A 473 8.94 -23.89 7.64
N GLN A 474 9.98 -23.26 8.19
CA GLN A 474 9.90 -21.89 8.73
C GLN A 474 9.52 -20.86 7.64
N ARG A 475 10.09 -20.96 6.44
CA ARG A 475 9.73 -20.10 5.29
C ARG A 475 8.26 -20.27 4.90
N ILE A 476 7.77 -21.51 4.83
CA ILE A 476 6.34 -21.80 4.59
C ILE A 476 5.47 -21.19 5.69
N ALA A 477 5.86 -21.34 6.95
CA ALA A 477 5.11 -20.83 8.09
C ALA A 477 5.00 -19.31 8.05
N PHE A 478 6.08 -18.60 7.72
CA PHE A 478 6.09 -17.15 7.55
C PHE A 478 5.09 -16.69 6.48
N VAL A 479 5.21 -17.21 5.25
CA VAL A 479 4.30 -16.86 4.15
C VAL A 479 2.85 -17.22 4.48
N SER A 480 2.64 -18.38 5.12
CA SER A 480 1.30 -18.82 5.54
C SER A 480 0.70 -17.88 6.58
N ALA A 481 1.51 -17.39 7.52
CA ALA A 481 1.05 -16.47 8.56
C ALA A 481 0.63 -15.10 7.96
N GLU A 482 1.42 -14.54 7.04
CA GLU A 482 1.11 -13.27 6.38
C GLU A 482 -0.19 -13.35 5.56
N LEU A 483 -0.34 -14.41 4.75
CA LEU A 483 -1.54 -14.64 3.94
C LEU A 483 -2.78 -14.88 4.82
N SER A 484 -2.63 -15.67 5.88
CA SER A 484 -3.73 -15.93 6.81
C SER A 484 -4.12 -14.66 7.58
N ARG A 485 -3.15 -13.81 7.95
CA ARG A 485 -3.42 -12.49 8.56
C ARG A 485 -4.25 -11.60 7.64
N ALA A 486 -4.02 -11.67 6.32
CA ALA A 486 -4.80 -10.97 5.32
C ALA A 486 -6.20 -11.57 5.06
N GLY A 487 -6.58 -12.65 5.76
CA GLY A 487 -7.89 -13.28 5.64
C GLY A 487 -7.96 -14.42 4.60
N ALA A 488 -6.83 -14.83 4.02
CA ALA A 488 -6.80 -15.90 3.02
C ALA A 488 -6.95 -17.30 3.65
N ALA A 489 -7.41 -18.26 2.85
CA ALA A 489 -7.22 -19.68 3.14
C ALA A 489 -5.91 -20.15 2.53
N VAL A 490 -4.95 -20.54 3.37
CA VAL A 490 -3.68 -21.10 2.92
C VAL A 490 -3.74 -22.61 2.99
N ILE A 491 -3.34 -23.29 1.92
CA ILE A 491 -3.21 -24.74 1.87
C ILE A 491 -1.74 -25.04 1.61
N ALA A 492 -1.01 -25.47 2.64
CA ALA A 492 0.39 -25.89 2.53
C ALA A 492 0.48 -27.42 2.49
N ALA A 493 1.24 -27.99 1.57
CA ALA A 493 1.43 -29.45 1.45
C ALA A 493 2.90 -29.90 1.32
N PRO A 494 3.80 -29.51 2.26
CA PRO A 494 5.16 -30.05 2.32
C PRO A 494 5.21 -31.51 2.84
N ILE A 495 6.40 -32.12 2.83
CA ILE A 495 6.63 -33.40 3.54
C ILE A 495 6.60 -33.18 5.06
N ALA A 496 7.27 -32.12 5.55
CA ALA A 496 7.40 -31.78 6.97
C ALA A 496 7.70 -32.98 7.91
N PRO A 497 8.84 -33.68 7.69
CA PRO A 497 9.12 -34.96 8.34
C PRO A 497 9.29 -34.87 9.86
N TYR A 498 9.81 -33.76 10.39
CA TYR A 498 10.12 -33.63 11.81
C TYR A 498 9.02 -32.90 12.58
N ASN A 499 8.70 -33.41 13.77
CA ASN A 499 7.68 -32.87 14.65
C ASN A 499 8.02 -31.47 15.16
N HIS A 500 9.30 -31.22 15.50
CA HIS A 500 9.75 -29.90 15.96
C HIS A 500 9.51 -28.81 14.89
N SER A 501 9.64 -29.15 13.61
CA SER A 501 9.41 -28.23 12.50
C SER A 501 7.92 -27.89 12.33
N ARG A 502 7.04 -28.91 12.42
CA ARG A 502 5.59 -28.71 12.37
C ARG A 502 5.09 -27.87 13.55
N LYS A 503 5.61 -28.14 14.75
CA LYS A 503 5.32 -27.37 15.95
C LYS A 503 5.75 -25.91 15.80
N ALA A 504 6.98 -25.66 15.33
CA ALA A 504 7.46 -24.30 15.05
C ALA A 504 6.59 -23.57 14.03
N ALA A 505 6.12 -24.26 12.98
CA ALA A 505 5.19 -23.68 12.00
C ALA A 505 3.83 -23.32 12.63
N ARG A 506 3.26 -24.23 13.43
CA ARG A 506 2.00 -23.99 14.17
C ARG A 506 2.16 -22.78 15.09
N ASP A 507 3.20 -22.77 15.92
CA ASP A 507 3.47 -21.73 16.90
C ASP A 507 3.67 -20.37 16.23
N HIS A 508 4.39 -20.32 15.10
CA HIS A 508 4.57 -19.10 14.32
C HIS A 508 3.25 -18.57 13.78
N VAL A 509 2.47 -19.39 13.06
CA VAL A 509 1.19 -18.96 12.48
C VAL A 509 0.21 -18.50 13.57
N VAL A 510 0.09 -19.24 14.67
CA VAL A 510 -0.82 -18.90 15.77
C VAL A 510 -0.41 -17.60 16.46
N SER A 511 0.89 -17.34 16.62
CA SER A 511 1.39 -16.15 17.31
C SER A 511 1.42 -14.90 16.44
N THR A 512 1.65 -15.02 15.12
CA THR A 512 1.87 -13.87 14.25
C THR A 512 0.70 -13.54 13.35
N ALA A 513 -0.18 -14.48 12.97
CA ALA A 513 -1.21 -14.23 11.96
C ALA A 513 -2.46 -13.47 12.48
N GLY A 514 -2.43 -12.96 13.72
CA GLY A 514 -3.52 -12.17 14.30
C GLY A 514 -4.86 -12.94 14.30
N ALA A 515 -5.94 -12.32 13.79
CA ALA A 515 -7.24 -12.96 13.66
C ALA A 515 -7.24 -14.17 12.68
N GLY A 516 -6.22 -14.27 11.83
CA GLY A 516 -5.96 -15.40 10.94
C GLY A 516 -5.12 -16.52 11.55
N GLY A 517 -4.79 -16.48 12.85
CA GLY A 517 -3.99 -17.50 13.55
C GLY A 517 -4.67 -18.87 13.72
N ASN A 518 -5.55 -19.27 12.80
CA ASN A 518 -6.18 -20.58 12.78
C ASN A 518 -5.30 -21.54 11.97
N PHE A 519 -4.63 -22.49 12.64
CA PHE A 519 -3.76 -23.49 12.02
C PHE A 519 -4.32 -24.89 12.24
N PHE A 520 -4.41 -25.69 11.18
CA PHE A 520 -4.87 -27.07 11.23
C PHE A 520 -3.85 -28.01 10.60
N LEU A 521 -3.36 -28.99 11.36
CA LEU A 521 -2.45 -30.01 10.90
C LEU A 521 -3.22 -31.22 10.34
N VAL A 522 -2.94 -31.57 9.09
CA VAL A 522 -3.59 -32.68 8.39
C VAL A 522 -2.56 -33.76 8.11
N HIS A 523 -2.69 -34.89 8.77
CA HIS A 523 -1.84 -36.04 8.53
C HIS A 523 -2.42 -36.89 7.39
N VAL A 524 -1.71 -36.91 6.25
CA VAL A 524 -2.00 -37.81 5.13
C VAL A 524 -1.21 -39.10 5.34
N ALA A 525 -1.77 -39.97 6.18
CA ALA A 525 -1.21 -41.22 6.70
C ALA A 525 -1.33 -42.38 5.69
N THR A 526 -1.06 -42.11 4.42
CA THR A 526 -1.03 -43.17 3.41
C THR A 526 0.22 -44.04 3.63
N PRO A 527 0.08 -45.38 3.75
CA PRO A 527 1.22 -46.27 4.00
C PRO A 527 2.36 -46.08 3.01
N LEU A 528 3.60 -46.19 3.49
CA LEU A 528 4.80 -46.01 2.67
C LEU A 528 4.81 -47.00 1.49
N GLU A 529 4.43 -48.26 1.73
CA GLU A 529 4.38 -49.31 0.71
C GLU A 529 3.44 -48.93 -0.44
N HIS A 530 2.32 -48.28 -0.13
CA HIS A 530 1.39 -47.79 -1.14
C HIS A 530 1.96 -46.57 -1.90
N CYS A 531 2.64 -45.67 -1.19
CA CYS A 531 3.30 -44.51 -1.80
C CYS A 531 4.39 -44.96 -2.79
N GLU A 532 5.18 -45.98 -2.44
CA GLU A 532 6.20 -46.59 -3.29
C GLU A 532 5.57 -47.32 -4.49
N ALA A 533 4.56 -48.15 -4.24
CA ALA A 533 3.91 -48.96 -5.30
C ALA A 533 3.22 -48.11 -6.38
N THR A 534 2.79 -46.90 -6.03
CA THR A 534 2.05 -46.00 -6.94
C THR A 534 2.93 -44.87 -7.51
N ASP A 535 4.23 -44.86 -7.21
CA ASP A 535 5.16 -43.84 -7.70
C ASP A 535 5.48 -44.05 -9.19
N ARG A 536 4.80 -43.27 -10.04
CA ARG A 536 5.00 -43.30 -11.49
C ARG A 536 6.23 -42.51 -11.96
N GLN A 537 6.81 -41.67 -11.11
CA GLN A 537 8.00 -40.88 -11.43
C GLN A 537 9.29 -41.63 -11.12
N GLY A 538 9.20 -42.77 -10.42
CA GLY A 538 10.33 -43.63 -10.09
C GLY A 538 11.30 -42.99 -9.10
N VAL A 539 10.86 -42.00 -8.33
CA VAL A 539 11.66 -41.28 -7.32
C VAL A 539 12.07 -42.23 -6.19
N PHE A 540 11.15 -43.05 -5.68
CA PHE A 540 11.45 -44.06 -4.67
C PHE A 540 12.42 -45.13 -5.19
N LYS A 541 12.27 -45.56 -6.45
CA LYS A 541 13.20 -46.51 -7.08
C LYS A 541 14.63 -45.96 -7.12
N ARG A 542 14.78 -44.67 -7.49
CA ARG A 542 16.07 -43.98 -7.52
C ARG A 542 16.65 -43.76 -6.12
N ALA A 543 15.81 -43.44 -5.14
CA ALA A 543 16.22 -43.35 -3.74
C ALA A 543 16.73 -44.70 -3.20
N ARG A 544 16.01 -45.80 -3.45
CA ARG A 544 16.42 -47.16 -3.07
C ARG A 544 17.71 -47.62 -3.77
N ALA A 545 17.97 -47.12 -4.99
CA ALA A 545 19.21 -47.35 -5.73
C ALA A 545 20.39 -46.47 -5.23
N GLY A 546 20.18 -45.60 -4.25
CA GLY A 546 21.19 -44.70 -3.70
C GLY A 546 21.48 -43.45 -4.54
N GLU A 547 20.71 -43.21 -5.60
CA GLU A 547 20.87 -42.03 -6.47
C GLU A 547 20.37 -40.73 -5.79
N ILE A 548 19.45 -40.85 -4.82
CA ILE A 548 18.90 -39.73 -4.04
C ILE A 548 19.14 -40.02 -2.57
N LYS A 549 20.14 -39.35 -1.97
CA LYS A 549 20.47 -39.50 -0.55
C LYS A 549 19.52 -38.69 0.34
N GLY A 550 19.22 -39.21 1.53
CA GLY A 550 18.41 -38.50 2.53
C GLY A 550 16.95 -38.37 2.14
N PHE A 551 16.41 -39.37 1.42
CA PHE A 551 15.02 -39.38 0.98
C PHE A 551 14.10 -39.86 2.11
N THR A 552 13.06 -39.07 2.41
CA THR A 552 12.17 -39.32 3.55
C THR A 552 11.35 -40.61 3.35
N GLY A 553 11.44 -41.54 4.29
CA GLY A 553 10.86 -42.89 4.21
C GLY A 553 11.82 -43.97 3.70
N VAL A 554 13.01 -43.59 3.20
CA VAL A 554 14.06 -44.54 2.77
C VAL A 554 15.28 -44.38 3.69
N ASP A 555 15.95 -43.23 3.62
CA ASP A 555 17.18 -42.94 4.39
C ASP A 555 16.96 -41.85 5.46
N ASP A 556 15.92 -41.02 5.32
CA ASP A 556 15.55 -39.95 6.26
C ASP A 556 14.22 -40.30 6.94
N PRO A 557 14.07 -40.17 8.28
CA PRO A 557 12.86 -40.57 8.97
C PRO A 557 11.67 -39.65 8.69
N TYR A 558 10.45 -40.20 8.80
CA TYR A 558 9.21 -39.44 8.90
C TYR A 558 8.64 -39.63 10.31
N GLU A 559 8.66 -38.58 11.13
CA GLU A 559 8.07 -38.61 12.47
C GLU A 559 6.57 -38.41 12.37
N GLU A 560 5.79 -39.48 12.54
CA GLU A 560 4.33 -39.43 12.44
C GLU A 560 3.73 -38.39 13.42
N PRO A 561 2.83 -37.50 12.96
CA PRO A 561 2.13 -36.56 13.83
C PRO A 561 1.25 -37.26 14.88
N THR A 562 1.46 -36.94 16.16
CA THR A 562 0.62 -37.40 17.27
C THR A 562 -0.48 -36.40 17.65
N ASP A 563 -0.37 -35.16 17.18
CA ASP A 563 -1.25 -34.02 17.47
C ASP A 563 -1.96 -33.48 16.21
N ALA A 564 -2.16 -34.32 15.19
CA ALA A 564 -2.87 -33.94 13.99
C ALA A 564 -4.34 -33.61 14.30
N ASP A 565 -4.83 -32.51 13.73
CA ASP A 565 -6.23 -32.10 13.83
C ASP A 565 -7.13 -33.07 13.05
N ILE A 566 -6.62 -33.63 11.94
CA ILE A 566 -7.27 -34.67 11.14
C ILE A 566 -6.22 -35.65 10.60
N THR A 567 -6.54 -36.94 10.59
CA THR A 567 -5.78 -37.99 9.91
C THR A 567 -6.62 -38.60 8.79
N VAL A 568 -6.02 -38.74 7.59
CA VAL A 568 -6.66 -39.31 6.40
C VAL A 568 -5.74 -40.30 5.70
N ASP A 569 -6.33 -41.27 5.00
CA ASP A 569 -5.60 -42.32 4.29
C ASP A 569 -6.21 -42.55 2.90
N THR A 570 -5.40 -42.39 1.86
CA THR A 570 -5.84 -42.50 0.47
C THR A 570 -6.06 -43.94 0.00
N THR A 571 -5.67 -44.93 0.80
CA THR A 571 -5.96 -46.36 0.52
C THR A 571 -7.36 -46.78 0.96
N THR A 572 -7.92 -46.07 1.94
CA THR A 572 -9.24 -46.37 2.52
C THR A 572 -10.29 -45.31 2.20
N GLN A 573 -9.87 -44.11 1.77
CA GLN A 573 -10.75 -42.98 1.47
C GLN A 573 -10.41 -42.38 0.10
N THR A 574 -11.44 -41.95 -0.62
CA THR A 574 -11.27 -41.21 -1.87
C THR A 574 -10.98 -39.72 -1.60
N ILE A 575 -10.33 -39.03 -2.54
CA ILE A 575 -10.04 -37.59 -2.43
C ILE A 575 -11.33 -36.77 -2.17
N PRO A 576 -12.46 -37.00 -2.87
CA PRO A 576 -13.71 -36.30 -2.56
C PRO A 576 -14.24 -36.52 -1.15
N GLU A 577 -14.10 -37.73 -0.58
CA GLU A 577 -14.51 -38.01 0.81
C GLU A 577 -13.62 -37.27 1.83
N ILE A 578 -12.31 -37.23 1.56
CA ILE A 578 -11.34 -36.47 2.36
C ILE A 578 -11.66 -34.96 2.32
N VAL A 579 -11.93 -34.42 1.13
CA VAL A 579 -12.30 -33.01 0.93
C VAL A 579 -13.65 -32.70 1.57
N HIS A 580 -14.63 -33.61 1.50
CA HIS A 580 -15.93 -33.41 2.11
C HIS A 580 -15.85 -33.32 3.64
N THR A 581 -14.97 -34.10 4.26
CA THR A 581 -14.70 -34.03 5.71
C THR A 581 -14.32 -32.61 6.16
N TRP A 582 -13.58 -31.86 5.32
CA TRP A 582 -13.20 -30.47 5.58
C TRP A 582 -14.36 -29.48 5.53
N ASN A 583 -15.29 -29.64 4.58
CA ASN A 583 -16.45 -28.76 4.45
C ASN A 583 -17.36 -28.78 5.69
N VAL A 584 -17.29 -29.83 6.51
CA VAL A 584 -18.06 -29.95 7.76
C VAL A 584 -17.35 -29.30 8.95
N ILE A 585 -16.01 -29.28 8.96
CA ILE A 585 -15.19 -28.85 10.10
C ILE A 585 -14.97 -27.33 10.10
N ILE A 586 -14.80 -26.71 8.93
CA ILE A 586 -14.56 -25.26 8.80
C ILE A 586 -15.74 -24.41 9.32
N PRO A 587 -17.02 -24.74 9.04
CA PRO A 587 -18.16 -23.95 9.52
C PRO A 587 -18.53 -24.19 10.98
N SER A 588 -18.28 -25.39 11.52
CA SER A 588 -18.73 -25.82 12.86
C SER A 588 -17.85 -25.30 14.00
N GLY A 589 -16.61 -24.89 13.71
CA GLY A 589 -15.71 -24.27 14.69
C GLY A 589 -15.23 -25.21 15.80
N SER A 590 -15.55 -26.50 15.72
CA SER A 590 -15.19 -27.55 16.66
C SER A 590 -13.91 -28.27 16.24
N ALA A 591 -12.76 -27.64 16.51
CA ALA A 591 -11.51 -28.36 16.74
C ALA A 591 -11.34 -28.44 18.26
N GLY A 592 -12.03 -29.39 18.87
CA GLY A 592 -12.02 -29.66 20.30
C GLY A 592 -12.29 -31.12 20.53
N THR A 593 -11.21 -31.89 20.75
CA THR A 593 -11.18 -33.16 21.50
C THR A 593 -12.47 -33.99 21.48
N SER A 594 -12.73 -34.65 20.35
CA SER A 594 -13.36 -35.96 20.33
C SER A 594 -12.94 -36.67 19.06
N VAL A 595 -12.15 -37.73 19.23
CA VAL A 595 -11.82 -38.70 18.20
C VAL A 595 -13.14 -39.27 17.67
N TYR A 596 -13.66 -38.72 16.57
CA TYR A 596 -14.60 -39.46 15.75
C TYR A 596 -13.79 -40.51 14.99
N ARG A 597 -13.57 -41.65 15.66
CA ARG A 597 -13.28 -42.91 14.97
C ARG A 597 -14.53 -43.21 14.13
N ILE A 598 -14.57 -42.76 12.88
CA ILE A 598 -15.58 -43.21 11.93
C ILE A 598 -15.23 -44.65 11.57
N LYS A 599 -15.60 -45.59 12.45
CA LYS A 599 -15.78 -46.98 12.04
C LYS A 599 -17.07 -47.02 11.23
N SER A 600 -16.92 -47.26 9.92
CA SER A 600 -17.96 -47.83 9.05
C SER A 600 -19.38 -47.28 9.27
N VAL A 601 -19.65 -46.05 8.82
CA VAL A 601 -21.03 -45.59 8.61
C VAL A 601 -21.26 -45.52 7.11
N LYS A 602 -22.19 -46.36 6.62
CA LYS A 602 -22.57 -46.45 5.21
C LYS A 602 -22.99 -45.08 4.69
N VAL A 603 -22.20 -44.54 3.75
CA VAL A 603 -22.45 -43.31 2.99
C VAL A 603 -23.86 -43.28 2.32
N ALA A 604 -24.52 -44.43 2.20
CA ALA A 604 -25.88 -44.57 1.70
C ALA A 604 -26.97 -43.90 2.57
N GLU A 605 -26.84 -43.83 3.89
CA GLU A 605 -27.90 -43.29 4.76
C GLU A 605 -27.92 -41.75 4.80
N ILE A 606 -26.76 -41.10 4.69
CA ILE A 606 -26.66 -39.63 4.63
C ILE A 606 -27.18 -39.12 3.27
N MET A 607 -26.93 -39.86 2.19
CA MET A 607 -27.49 -39.58 0.86
C MET A 607 -29.02 -39.67 0.83
N LEU A 608 -29.63 -40.59 1.60
CA LEU A 608 -31.09 -40.69 1.70
C LEU A 608 -31.71 -39.53 2.50
N ALA A 609 -31.06 -39.11 3.59
CA ALA A 609 -31.53 -38.00 4.41
C ALA A 609 -31.44 -36.63 3.70
N ALA A 610 -30.44 -36.44 2.84
CA ALA A 610 -30.29 -35.23 2.03
C ALA A 610 -31.33 -35.15 0.89
N ARG A 611 -31.74 -36.29 0.30
CA ARG A 611 -32.81 -36.35 -0.71
C ARG A 611 -34.20 -36.09 -0.15
N ALA A 612 -34.46 -36.41 1.12
CA ALA A 612 -35.75 -36.13 1.76
C ALA A 612 -35.95 -34.64 2.13
N LYS A 613 -34.87 -33.84 2.23
CA LYS A 613 -34.93 -32.42 2.58
C LYS A 613 -34.99 -31.46 1.38
N LEU A 614 -34.74 -31.95 0.17
CA LEU A 614 -34.86 -31.19 -1.09
C LEU A 614 -36.00 -31.79 -1.90
N GLY A 615 -37.22 -31.30 -1.67
CA GLY A 615 -38.45 -31.76 -2.33
C GLY A 615 -38.46 -31.51 -3.84
N VAL A 616 -37.68 -32.30 -4.59
CA VAL A 616 -37.61 -32.27 -6.04
C VAL A 616 -37.99 -33.65 -6.57
N ARG A 617 -39.21 -33.77 -7.09
CA ARG A 617 -39.64 -34.93 -7.87
C ARG A 617 -38.96 -34.86 -9.24
N THR A 618 -38.04 -35.78 -9.50
CA THR A 618 -37.58 -36.08 -10.86
C THR A 618 -37.85 -37.55 -11.18
N ASN A 619 -38.87 -37.78 -12.00
CA ASN A 619 -39.08 -39.07 -12.66
C ASN A 619 -38.12 -39.15 -13.85
N LEU A 620 -37.06 -39.96 -13.73
CA LEU A 620 -36.32 -40.49 -14.86
C LEU A 620 -35.94 -41.93 -14.52
N ARG A 621 -36.78 -42.87 -14.96
CA ARG A 621 -36.40 -44.29 -15.10
C ARG A 621 -35.79 -44.46 -16.48
N CYS A 622 -34.57 -44.99 -16.53
CA CYS A 622 -34.05 -45.65 -17.72
C CYS A 622 -34.90 -46.90 -18.02
N ALA A 623 -35.17 -47.15 -19.30
CA ALA A 623 -35.51 -48.46 -19.81
C ALA A 623 -34.80 -48.68 -21.17
N PRO A 624 -34.41 -49.94 -21.50
CA PRO A 624 -33.51 -50.25 -22.61
C PRO A 624 -34.25 -50.56 -23.92
N SER A 625 -33.53 -50.34 -25.03
CA SER A 625 -33.52 -51.05 -26.32
C SER A 625 -34.81 -51.45 -27.09
N PHE A 626 -34.72 -51.20 -28.40
CA PHE A 626 -35.37 -51.82 -29.58
C PHE A 626 -36.61 -51.19 -30.25
N SER A 627 -36.44 -51.05 -31.58
CA SER A 627 -37.38 -51.15 -32.71
C SER A 627 -38.45 -50.07 -32.98
N THR A 628 -38.18 -49.30 -34.05
CA THR A 628 -38.99 -49.01 -35.26
C THR A 628 -40.52 -48.76 -35.21
N LEU A 629 -40.89 -47.76 -36.04
CA LEU A 629 -42.14 -47.55 -36.83
C LEU A 629 -43.19 -46.53 -36.35
N SER A 630 -43.29 -45.45 -37.16
CA SER A 630 -44.48 -44.80 -37.74
C SER A 630 -45.69 -44.35 -36.88
N GLY A 631 -46.16 -43.11 -37.11
CA GLY A 631 -47.62 -42.83 -37.14
C GLY A 631 -48.15 -41.50 -36.57
N ARG A 632 -48.39 -40.53 -37.46
CA ARG A 632 -49.55 -39.60 -37.60
C ARG A 632 -50.34 -39.00 -36.41
N SER A 633 -50.59 -37.66 -36.55
CA SER A 633 -51.86 -36.90 -36.37
C SER A 633 -52.41 -36.72 -34.93
N SER A 634 -53.22 -35.73 -34.50
CA SER A 634 -54.03 -34.62 -35.05
C SER A 634 -54.42 -33.70 -33.86
N ALA A 635 -54.38 -32.36 -33.97
CA ALA A 635 -55.49 -31.40 -34.18
C ALA A 635 -56.60 -31.29 -33.09
N SER A 636 -56.79 -30.06 -32.56
CA SER A 636 -58.07 -29.34 -32.26
C SER A 636 -57.81 -28.22 -31.23
N ALA A 637 -58.56 -27.11 -31.08
CA ALA A 637 -59.29 -26.15 -31.93
C ALA A 637 -60.10 -25.24 -30.96
N LEU A 638 -59.78 -23.92 -30.89
CA LEU A 638 -60.62 -22.68 -30.75
C LEU A 638 -61.86 -22.63 -29.77
N PRO A 639 -62.51 -21.46 -29.45
CA PRO A 639 -62.58 -20.13 -30.13
C PRO A 639 -62.37 -18.86 -29.22
N ARG A 640 -61.95 -17.66 -29.70
CA ARG A 640 -62.62 -16.51 -30.43
C ARG A 640 -63.72 -15.80 -29.57
N VAL A 641 -63.93 -14.47 -29.46
CA VAL A 641 -63.78 -13.22 -30.26
C VAL A 641 -63.97 -12.00 -29.28
N LEU A 642 -63.38 -10.78 -29.38
CA LEU A 642 -63.94 -9.55 -30.01
C LEU A 642 -63.08 -8.28 -29.72
N ARG A 643 -62.96 -7.43 -30.74
CA ARG A 643 -62.52 -6.01 -30.82
C ARG A 643 -63.76 -5.19 -31.28
N PRO A 644 -63.85 -3.82 -31.31
CA PRO A 644 -62.87 -2.91 -31.95
C PRO A 644 -62.81 -1.38 -31.55
N ALA A 645 -61.83 -0.67 -32.16
CA ALA A 645 -61.77 0.76 -32.62
C ALA A 645 -61.91 1.94 -31.61
N ALA A 646 -61.39 3.17 -31.78
CA ALA A 646 -60.94 3.96 -32.94
C ALA A 646 -59.94 5.10 -32.59
N ARG A 647 -59.61 5.93 -33.60
CA ARG A 647 -58.43 6.82 -33.85
C ARG A 647 -58.43 8.26 -33.26
N ALA A 648 -57.19 8.73 -33.02
CA ALA A 648 -56.48 9.97 -33.44
C ALA A 648 -56.88 11.43 -33.05
N SER A 649 -55.83 12.17 -32.63
CA SER A 649 -55.35 13.49 -33.13
C SER A 649 -55.31 14.71 -32.16
N VAL A 650 -54.24 15.51 -32.33
CA VAL A 650 -54.01 16.94 -32.00
C VAL A 650 -53.23 17.28 -30.70
N SER A 651 -52.07 17.95 -30.89
CA SER A 651 -51.32 18.81 -29.96
C SER A 651 -51.67 20.31 -30.27
N PRO A 652 -51.31 21.39 -29.51
CA PRO A 652 -50.20 21.53 -28.53
C PRO A 652 -50.43 22.51 -27.33
N ARG A 653 -49.34 22.74 -26.56
CA ARG A 653 -48.96 23.90 -25.69
C ARG A 653 -49.22 23.88 -24.16
N SER A 654 -48.12 23.59 -23.45
CA SER A 654 -47.45 24.32 -22.35
C SER A 654 -48.22 24.88 -21.13
N ILE A 655 -47.80 24.46 -19.93
CA ILE A 655 -47.47 25.24 -18.71
C ILE A 655 -46.87 24.26 -17.65
N PRO A 656 -45.94 24.69 -16.77
CA PRO A 656 -44.86 23.85 -16.25
C PRO A 656 -45.26 23.06 -15.00
N LYS A 657 -44.70 21.84 -14.85
CA LYS A 657 -44.83 21.07 -13.61
C LYS A 657 -43.46 20.82 -12.97
N ILE A 658 -43.27 21.56 -11.89
CA ILE A 658 -42.52 21.25 -10.67
C ILE A 658 -42.13 19.77 -10.60
N ALA A 659 -40.82 19.52 -10.53
CA ALA A 659 -40.23 18.20 -10.37
C ALA A 659 -40.64 17.60 -9.02
N LEU A 660 -41.63 16.72 -9.03
CA LEU A 660 -41.88 15.79 -7.94
C LEU A 660 -40.76 14.74 -7.97
N ARG A 661 -39.90 14.73 -6.95
CA ARG A 661 -38.98 13.61 -6.67
C ARG A 661 -39.83 12.35 -6.44
N MET A 662 -39.92 11.49 -7.44
CA MET A 662 -40.34 10.11 -7.22
C MET A 662 -39.12 9.27 -6.85
N SER A 663 -39.05 8.92 -5.57
CA SER A 663 -38.30 7.78 -5.09
C SER A 663 -38.96 6.50 -5.60
N SER A 664 -38.39 5.84 -6.60
CA SER A 664 -38.81 4.50 -7.01
C SER A 664 -38.09 3.45 -6.15
N HIS A 665 -38.73 3.05 -5.06
CA HIS A 665 -38.56 1.69 -4.51
C HIS A 665 -39.55 0.78 -5.22
N GLY A 666 -39.11 -0.40 -5.69
CA GLY A 666 -40.03 -1.55 -5.80
C GLY A 666 -40.33 -2.14 -7.20
N PHE A 667 -39.39 -2.15 -8.14
CA PHE A 667 -39.40 -3.15 -9.22
C PHE A 667 -38.01 -3.79 -9.30
N GLY A 668 -37.95 -5.12 -9.35
CA GLY A 668 -36.68 -5.84 -9.49
C GLY A 668 -35.94 -5.38 -10.74
N GLU A 669 -34.64 -5.15 -10.62
CA GLU A 669 -33.80 -4.80 -11.77
C GLU A 669 -33.81 -5.95 -12.78
N SER A 670 -34.00 -5.63 -14.05
CA SER A 670 -34.01 -6.63 -15.13
C SER A 670 -32.62 -7.26 -15.26
N ALA A 671 -32.54 -8.59 -15.24
CA ALA A 671 -31.31 -9.33 -15.56
C ALA A 671 -31.05 -9.43 -17.07
N VAL A 672 -31.94 -8.88 -17.91
CA VAL A 672 -31.73 -8.80 -19.35
C VAL A 672 -30.54 -7.87 -19.59
N ARG A 673 -29.47 -8.40 -20.18
CA ARG A 673 -28.32 -7.60 -20.58
C ARG A 673 -28.83 -6.48 -21.49
N PRO A 674 -28.64 -5.21 -21.13
CA PRO A 674 -29.11 -4.12 -21.97
C PRO A 674 -28.45 -4.26 -23.34
N GLU A 675 -29.22 -4.00 -24.40
CA GLU A 675 -28.61 -3.64 -25.67
C GLU A 675 -27.62 -2.51 -25.36
N PRO A 676 -26.40 -2.54 -25.93
CA PRO A 676 -25.42 -1.52 -25.67
C PRO A 676 -26.07 -0.11 -25.79
N ASP A 677 -26.05 0.67 -24.70
CA ASP A 677 -26.78 1.95 -24.59
C ASP A 677 -26.44 2.92 -25.75
N GLN A 678 -27.28 3.91 -26.02
CA GLN A 678 -27.02 4.97 -27.01
C GLN A 678 -25.73 5.81 -26.78
N VAL A 679 -24.95 5.55 -25.72
CA VAL A 679 -23.61 6.13 -25.47
C VAL A 679 -22.46 5.11 -25.66
N VAL A 680 -22.77 4.00 -26.33
CA VAL A 680 -21.80 3.13 -27.01
C VAL A 680 -21.05 3.84 -28.13
N LYS A 681 -21.41 5.08 -28.47
CA LYS A 681 -20.64 5.93 -29.39
C LYS A 681 -19.16 5.94 -29.06
N VAL A 682 -18.73 6.13 -27.81
CA VAL A 682 -17.28 6.26 -27.57
C VAL A 682 -16.53 4.95 -27.83
N SER A 683 -16.93 3.83 -27.21
CA SER A 683 -16.26 2.54 -27.43
C SER A 683 -16.44 2.01 -28.85
N LYS A 684 -17.60 2.24 -29.47
CA LYS A 684 -17.90 1.84 -30.85
C LYS A 684 -17.18 2.71 -31.87
N ASP A 685 -17.21 4.03 -31.73
CA ASP A 685 -16.53 4.97 -32.62
C ASP A 685 -15.02 4.76 -32.52
N ILE A 686 -14.47 4.42 -31.34
CA ILE A 686 -13.08 3.99 -31.18
C ILE A 686 -12.81 2.68 -31.92
N ALA A 687 -13.66 1.67 -31.77
CA ALA A 687 -13.48 0.39 -32.47
C ALA A 687 -13.60 0.57 -34.00
N ASP A 688 -14.60 1.31 -34.47
CA ASP A 688 -14.82 1.67 -35.88
C ASP A 688 -13.60 2.41 -36.43
N TYR A 689 -13.12 3.41 -35.72
CA TYR A 689 -11.92 4.16 -36.12
C TYR A 689 -10.68 3.27 -36.19
N VAL A 690 -10.41 2.44 -35.18
CA VAL A 690 -9.22 1.58 -35.19
C VAL A 690 -9.28 0.52 -36.31
N HIS A 691 -10.46 -0.03 -36.59
CA HIS A 691 -10.61 -1.09 -37.60
C HIS A 691 -10.73 -0.58 -39.03
N ASP A 692 -11.45 0.53 -39.24
CA ASP A 692 -11.91 0.95 -40.57
C ASP A 692 -11.16 2.18 -41.10
N PHE A 693 -10.63 3.06 -40.23
CA PHE A 693 -9.90 4.24 -40.67
C PHE A 693 -8.52 3.85 -41.22
N GLN A 694 -8.20 4.34 -42.41
CA GLN A 694 -6.88 4.23 -43.01
C GLN A 694 -6.14 5.56 -42.87
N VAL A 695 -4.92 5.51 -42.33
CA VAL A 695 -4.08 6.70 -42.20
C VAL A 695 -3.46 7.00 -43.56
N THR A 696 -3.99 8.00 -44.27
CA THR A 696 -3.50 8.43 -45.59
C THR A 696 -2.75 9.76 -45.55
N SER A 697 -2.73 10.44 -44.41
CA SER A 697 -2.03 11.73 -44.25
C SER A 697 -0.53 11.50 -44.18
N GLU A 698 0.19 11.98 -45.21
CA GLU A 698 1.66 11.95 -45.25
C GLU A 698 2.27 12.73 -44.08
N LEU A 699 1.69 13.89 -43.76
CA LEU A 699 2.11 14.72 -42.63
C LEU A 699 1.98 13.97 -41.30
N ALA A 700 0.87 13.25 -41.09
CA ALA A 700 0.65 12.49 -39.87
C ALA A 700 1.64 11.33 -39.74
N LEU A 701 1.93 10.61 -40.83
CA LEU A 701 2.90 9.51 -40.82
C LEU A 701 4.34 9.99 -40.59
N GLU A 702 4.70 11.10 -41.22
CA GLU A 702 6.03 11.70 -41.04
C GLU A 702 6.18 12.26 -39.61
N THR A 703 5.13 12.89 -39.07
CA THR A 703 5.15 13.37 -37.68
C THR A 703 5.17 12.20 -36.69
N ALA A 704 4.46 11.11 -36.96
CA ALA A 704 4.54 9.88 -36.18
C ALA A 704 5.95 9.28 -36.19
N ARG A 705 6.67 9.35 -37.32
CA ARG A 705 8.07 8.93 -37.43
C ARG A 705 8.96 9.76 -36.51
N LEU A 706 8.79 11.08 -36.49
CA LEU A 706 9.53 11.97 -35.60
C LEU A 706 9.18 11.70 -34.13
N CYS A 707 7.91 11.51 -33.80
CA CYS A 707 7.47 11.10 -32.47
C CYS A 707 8.11 9.78 -32.05
N LEU A 708 8.18 8.77 -32.93
CA LEU A 708 8.81 7.48 -32.62
C LEU A 708 10.28 7.65 -32.22
N ILE A 709 11.03 8.43 -32.99
CA ILE A 709 12.45 8.73 -32.75
C ILE A 709 12.62 9.47 -31.42
N ASP A 710 11.86 10.55 -31.23
CA ASP A 710 11.92 11.37 -30.01
C ASP A 710 11.55 10.58 -28.76
N THR A 711 10.50 9.76 -28.85
CA THR A 711 9.98 8.94 -27.75
C THR A 711 10.97 7.86 -27.31
N ILE A 712 11.56 7.12 -28.26
CA ILE A 712 12.59 6.12 -27.94
C ILE A 712 13.82 6.81 -27.37
N GLY A 713 14.21 7.95 -27.94
CA GLY A 713 15.34 8.73 -27.46
C GLY A 713 15.15 9.21 -26.02
N CYS A 714 13.98 9.73 -25.69
CA CYS A 714 13.60 10.10 -24.33
C CYS A 714 13.65 8.90 -23.37
N GLY A 715 13.17 7.73 -23.81
CA GLY A 715 13.26 6.48 -23.04
C GLY A 715 14.70 6.06 -22.74
N LEU A 716 15.60 6.14 -23.73
CA LEU A 716 17.03 5.85 -23.54
C LEU A 716 17.66 6.83 -22.55
N GLU A 717 17.41 8.12 -22.71
CA GLU A 717 17.92 9.16 -21.80
C GLU A 717 17.42 8.94 -20.36
N GLY A 718 16.17 8.46 -20.19
CA GLY A 718 15.61 8.07 -18.90
C GLY A 718 16.43 7.00 -18.17
N LEU A 719 17.05 6.06 -18.90
CA LEU A 719 17.88 4.99 -18.31
C LEU A 719 19.16 5.50 -17.64
N ARG A 720 19.60 6.73 -17.96
CA ARG A 720 20.77 7.34 -17.30
C ARG A 720 20.48 7.70 -15.84
N PHE A 721 19.21 7.69 -15.44
CA PHE A 721 18.78 7.89 -14.05
C PHE A 721 18.67 6.53 -13.36
N LYS A 722 19.41 6.36 -12.26
CA LYS A 722 19.50 5.09 -11.52
C LYS A 722 18.12 4.64 -11.03
N GLU A 723 17.29 5.58 -10.61
CA GLU A 723 15.92 5.36 -10.13
C GLU A 723 15.00 4.82 -11.23
N CYS A 724 15.19 5.24 -12.49
CA CYS A 724 14.47 4.69 -13.64
C CYS A 724 14.86 3.23 -13.83
N SER A 725 16.17 2.95 -13.86
CA SER A 725 16.71 1.60 -14.08
C SER A 725 16.28 0.62 -12.98
N LEU A 726 16.25 1.06 -11.71
CA LEU A 726 15.79 0.25 -10.57
C LEU A 726 14.30 -0.08 -10.61
N SER A 727 13.50 0.73 -11.32
CA SER A 727 12.05 0.52 -11.46
C SER A 727 11.68 -0.49 -12.54
N LEU A 728 12.66 -0.94 -13.36
CA LEU A 728 12.45 -1.91 -14.43
C LEU A 728 12.46 -3.35 -13.93
N ILE A 729 11.56 -4.17 -14.47
CA ILE A 729 11.40 -5.60 -14.10
C ILE A 729 12.15 -6.49 -15.10
N SER A 730 12.86 -7.54 -14.66
CA SER A 730 13.67 -8.44 -15.53
C SER A 730 13.25 -9.93 -15.44
N ILE A 731 12.74 -10.50 -16.55
CA ILE A 731 12.43 -11.92 -16.91
C ILE A 731 12.33 -12.06 -18.48
N THR A 732 11.75 -13.11 -19.13
CA THR A 732 11.84 -13.45 -20.60
C THR A 732 10.65 -13.01 -21.56
N GLY A 733 10.86 -12.59 -22.85
CA GLY A 733 9.84 -12.16 -23.89
C GLY A 733 10.20 -11.11 -25.03
N THR A 734 9.62 -9.90 -25.06
CA THR A 734 9.89 -8.70 -25.91
C THR A 734 11.10 -7.90 -25.46
N LYS A 735 11.92 -7.40 -26.39
CA LYS A 735 13.12 -6.65 -25.99
C LYS A 735 12.82 -5.22 -25.54
N VAL A 736 13.46 -4.78 -24.46
CA VAL A 736 13.34 -3.42 -23.93
C VAL A 736 14.51 -2.58 -24.44
N PRO A 737 14.28 -1.50 -25.23
CA PRO A 737 15.33 -0.61 -25.71
C PRO A 737 16.28 -0.13 -24.61
N GLY A 738 17.56 0.02 -24.92
CA GLY A 738 18.63 0.45 -24.01
C GLY A 738 19.07 -0.58 -22.96
N THR A 739 18.46 -1.75 -22.93
CA THR A 739 18.76 -2.85 -22.00
C THR A 739 19.00 -4.16 -22.74
N ASN A 740 19.45 -5.20 -22.03
CA ASN A 740 19.47 -6.58 -22.50
C ASN A 740 18.22 -7.37 -22.07
N TYR A 741 17.20 -6.69 -21.54
CA TYR A 741 15.98 -7.35 -21.08
C TYR A 741 15.11 -7.75 -22.25
N GLN A 742 14.51 -8.91 -22.11
CA GLN A 742 13.58 -9.46 -23.07
C GLN A 742 12.40 -9.99 -22.26
N LEU A 743 11.19 -9.41 -22.21
CA LEU A 743 10.11 -9.64 -21.21
C LEU A 743 8.74 -9.94 -21.83
N ASP A 744 7.87 -10.74 -21.22
CA ASP A 744 6.50 -10.94 -21.73
C ASP A 744 5.80 -9.59 -22.10
N PRO A 745 4.91 -9.54 -23.11
CA PRO A 745 4.43 -8.27 -23.66
C PRO A 745 3.72 -7.35 -22.65
N ILE A 746 3.21 -7.89 -21.53
CA ILE A 746 2.63 -7.08 -20.44
C ILE A 746 3.73 -6.35 -19.68
N ARG A 747 4.78 -7.07 -19.25
CA ARG A 747 5.93 -6.48 -18.55
C ARG A 747 6.80 -5.63 -19.48
N GLY A 748 6.94 -6.02 -20.74
CA GLY A 748 7.58 -5.21 -21.78
C GLY A 748 6.88 -3.86 -21.92
N ALA A 749 5.54 -3.85 -21.97
CA ALA A 749 4.77 -2.62 -22.01
C ALA A 749 4.94 -1.74 -20.77
N PHE A 750 5.05 -2.35 -19.58
CA PHE A 750 5.38 -1.62 -18.35
C PHE A 750 6.75 -0.94 -18.42
N ASN A 751 7.79 -1.69 -18.77
CA ASN A 751 9.17 -1.17 -18.79
C ASN A 751 9.36 -0.10 -19.87
N ILE A 752 8.88 -0.35 -21.10
CA ILE A 752 8.98 0.60 -22.21
C ILE A 752 8.19 1.88 -21.88
N GLY A 753 6.95 1.75 -21.37
CA GLY A 753 6.15 2.92 -20.98
C GLY A 753 6.76 3.70 -19.80
N THR A 754 7.37 3.00 -18.83
CA THR A 754 8.04 3.64 -17.69
C THR A 754 9.25 4.46 -18.12
N MET A 755 10.11 3.92 -18.99
CA MET A 755 11.28 4.68 -19.45
C MET A 755 10.89 5.90 -20.28
N ILE A 756 9.89 5.77 -21.16
CA ILE A 756 9.39 6.86 -22.00
C ILE A 756 8.90 8.00 -21.11
N ARG A 757 8.08 7.68 -20.10
CA ARG A 757 7.44 8.67 -19.25
C ARG A 757 8.40 9.30 -18.23
N TRP A 758 9.54 8.67 -17.97
CA TRP A 758 10.41 9.01 -16.84
C TRP A 758 10.80 10.49 -16.78
N LEU A 759 11.19 11.03 -17.93
CA LEU A 759 11.69 12.41 -18.05
C LEU A 759 10.66 13.44 -18.48
N ASP A 760 9.51 13.03 -19.03
CA ASP A 760 8.55 13.98 -19.60
C ASP A 760 9.23 14.92 -20.64
N PHE A 761 10.17 14.39 -21.43
CA PHE A 761 11.01 15.21 -22.32
C PHE A 761 10.83 14.87 -23.79
N ASN A 762 9.58 14.67 -24.18
CA ASN A 762 9.15 14.36 -25.54
C ASN A 762 7.83 15.10 -25.85
N ASP A 763 7.00 14.55 -26.74
CA ASP A 763 5.77 15.17 -27.23
C ASP A 763 4.79 15.68 -26.15
N CYS A 764 3.94 16.62 -26.53
CA CYS A 764 2.86 17.13 -25.68
C CYS A 764 1.63 17.48 -26.51
N TRP A 765 0.45 17.28 -25.92
CA TRP A 765 -0.84 17.67 -26.50
C TRP A 765 -1.59 18.67 -25.63
N LEU A 766 -2.02 19.79 -26.23
CA LEU A 766 -2.72 20.88 -25.54
C LEU A 766 -4.24 20.72 -25.67
N ALA A 767 -4.92 20.61 -24.53
CA ALA A 767 -6.34 20.29 -24.45
C ALA A 767 -6.92 20.59 -23.06
N ALA A 768 -8.22 20.42 -22.86
CA ALA A 768 -8.84 20.53 -21.54
C ALA A 768 -8.24 19.52 -20.52
N GLU A 769 -7.82 18.35 -21.02
CA GLU A 769 -6.85 17.47 -20.38
C GLU A 769 -5.54 17.50 -21.17
N TRP A 770 -4.46 18.05 -20.63
CA TRP A 770 -3.16 17.92 -21.27
C TRP A 770 -2.55 16.54 -20.97
N GLY A 771 -1.69 16.05 -21.85
CA GLY A 771 -1.01 14.78 -21.66
C GLY A 771 0.04 14.49 -22.73
N HIS A 772 0.60 13.27 -22.66
CA HIS A 772 1.63 12.77 -23.57
C HIS A 772 1.08 11.60 -24.36
N PRO A 773 0.61 11.83 -25.60
CA PRO A 773 0.15 10.75 -26.46
C PRO A 773 1.22 9.69 -26.80
N SER A 774 2.51 10.04 -26.80
CA SER A 774 3.58 9.06 -26.98
C SER A 774 3.65 7.96 -25.92
N ASP A 775 3.05 8.16 -24.74
CA ASP A 775 2.98 7.15 -23.68
C ASP A 775 2.41 5.82 -24.19
N ASN A 776 1.52 5.85 -25.18
CA ASN A 776 0.93 4.66 -25.81
C ASN A 776 1.96 3.77 -26.52
N LEU A 777 3.14 4.30 -26.88
CA LEU A 777 4.20 3.53 -27.54
C LEU A 777 4.65 2.35 -26.69
N GLY A 778 4.60 2.45 -25.35
CA GLY A 778 4.92 1.34 -24.45
C GLY A 778 4.13 0.07 -24.78
N ALA A 779 2.82 0.19 -24.95
CA ALA A 779 1.95 -0.93 -25.31
C ALA A 779 2.10 -1.34 -26.79
N ILE A 780 2.18 -0.36 -27.70
CA ILE A 780 2.27 -0.59 -29.16
C ILE A 780 3.55 -1.35 -29.50
N LEU A 781 4.71 -0.84 -29.09
CA LEU A 781 6.01 -1.42 -29.43
C LEU A 781 6.19 -2.79 -28.78
N ALA A 782 5.77 -2.93 -27.51
CA ALA A 782 5.88 -4.21 -26.81
C ALA A 782 5.07 -5.32 -27.51
N VAL A 783 3.84 -5.03 -27.90
CA VAL A 783 3.00 -6.03 -28.58
C VAL A 783 3.48 -6.26 -30.01
N ALA A 784 3.85 -5.21 -30.76
CA ALA A 784 4.32 -5.35 -32.12
C ALA A 784 5.65 -6.13 -32.21
N ASP A 785 6.62 -5.85 -31.34
CA ASP A 785 7.87 -6.60 -31.23
C ASP A 785 7.61 -8.07 -30.86
N HIS A 786 6.76 -8.31 -29.86
CA HIS A 786 6.41 -9.66 -29.43
C HIS A 786 5.81 -10.48 -30.59
N LEU A 787 4.83 -9.91 -31.30
CA LEU A 787 4.16 -10.57 -32.42
C LEU A 787 5.12 -10.79 -33.61
N ALA A 788 5.98 -9.81 -33.92
CA ALA A 788 6.99 -9.94 -34.97
C ALA A 788 7.98 -11.09 -34.68
N ARG A 789 8.44 -11.20 -33.43
CA ARG A 789 9.30 -12.31 -32.98
C ARG A 789 8.60 -13.67 -32.96
N GLN A 790 7.27 -13.68 -32.90
CA GLN A 790 6.44 -14.89 -33.08
C GLN A 790 6.18 -15.20 -34.57
N GLY A 791 6.84 -14.49 -35.50
CA GLY A 791 6.78 -14.74 -36.94
C GLY A 791 5.73 -13.94 -37.70
N GLN A 792 5.09 -12.94 -37.08
CA GLN A 792 4.15 -12.07 -37.82
C GLN A 792 4.90 -11.01 -38.62
N PRO A 793 4.49 -10.72 -39.87
CA PRO A 793 5.19 -9.76 -40.73
C PRO A 793 4.79 -8.31 -40.39
N LEU A 794 4.92 -7.92 -39.13
CA LEU A 794 4.70 -6.53 -38.70
C LEU A 794 5.91 -5.67 -39.06
N THR A 795 5.63 -4.48 -39.57
CA THR A 795 6.63 -3.48 -39.99
C THR A 795 6.53 -2.23 -39.12
N VAL A 796 7.55 -1.36 -39.15
CA VAL A 796 7.49 -0.08 -38.44
C VAL A 796 6.31 0.77 -38.92
N LYS A 797 5.87 0.65 -40.18
CA LYS A 797 4.63 1.31 -40.65
C LYS A 797 3.42 0.95 -39.78
N ASP A 798 3.30 -0.30 -39.32
CA ASP A 798 2.22 -0.73 -38.44
C ASP A 798 2.29 -0.06 -37.06
N VAL A 799 3.50 0.18 -36.56
CA VAL A 799 3.76 0.95 -35.33
C VAL A 799 3.35 2.40 -35.55
N LEU A 800 3.75 3.04 -36.65
CA LEU A 800 3.40 4.42 -36.97
C LEU A 800 1.90 4.64 -37.11
N GLU A 801 1.19 3.76 -37.85
CA GLU A 801 -0.27 3.82 -37.98
C GLU A 801 -0.97 3.64 -36.62
N SER A 802 -0.45 2.74 -35.77
CA SER A 802 -0.97 2.54 -34.41
C SER A 802 -0.73 3.75 -33.52
N MET A 803 0.42 4.41 -33.66
CA MET A 803 0.72 5.66 -32.96
C MET A 803 -0.27 6.75 -33.38
N VAL A 804 -0.48 6.99 -34.68
CA VAL A 804 -1.45 7.97 -35.18
C VAL A 804 -2.83 7.72 -34.57
N LYS A 805 -3.30 6.47 -34.60
CA LYS A 805 -4.61 6.11 -34.05
C LYS A 805 -4.70 6.29 -32.54
N ALA A 806 -3.68 5.88 -31.79
CA ALA A 806 -3.66 6.04 -30.34
C ALA A 806 -3.63 7.52 -29.93
N HIS A 807 -2.83 8.33 -30.63
CA HIS A 807 -2.75 9.78 -30.41
C HIS A 807 -4.09 10.43 -30.69
N GLU A 808 -4.76 10.05 -31.78
CA GLU A 808 -6.09 10.56 -32.12
C GLU A 808 -7.12 10.20 -31.05
N ILE A 809 -7.17 8.95 -30.59
CA ILE A 809 -8.14 8.52 -29.55
C ILE A 809 -7.94 9.29 -28.25
N GLN A 810 -6.72 9.30 -27.73
CA GLN A 810 -6.37 10.00 -26.49
C GLN A 810 -6.62 11.51 -26.63
N GLY A 811 -6.14 12.11 -27.72
CA GLY A 811 -6.20 13.55 -27.93
C GLY A 811 -7.63 14.06 -28.11
N GLN A 812 -8.47 13.37 -28.91
CA GLN A 812 -9.86 13.76 -29.10
C GLN A 812 -10.67 13.66 -27.80
N LEU A 813 -10.45 12.61 -27.01
CA LEU A 813 -11.06 12.48 -25.67
C LEU A 813 -10.60 13.61 -24.75
N ALA A 814 -9.35 14.04 -24.85
CA ALA A 814 -8.77 15.08 -24.01
C ALA A 814 -9.26 16.50 -24.35
N LEU A 815 -9.60 16.78 -25.62
CA LEU A 815 -9.86 18.13 -26.15
C LEU A 815 -10.85 18.95 -25.30
N LEU A 816 -12.02 18.36 -25.01
CA LEU A 816 -13.11 19.01 -24.27
C LEU A 816 -13.38 18.39 -22.89
N ASN A 817 -12.74 17.26 -22.56
CA ASN A 817 -13.02 16.51 -21.34
C ASN A 817 -11.83 16.58 -20.38
N SER A 818 -12.02 17.28 -19.27
CA SER A 818 -10.97 17.51 -18.27
C SER A 818 -11.06 16.47 -17.14
N PHE A 819 -10.25 15.42 -17.24
CA PHE A 819 -10.15 14.34 -16.25
C PHE A 819 -9.51 14.83 -14.95
N ASN A 820 -8.58 15.76 -15.05
CA ASN A 820 -7.95 16.40 -13.89
C ASN A 820 -8.94 17.17 -13.00
N ARG A 821 -10.00 17.78 -13.58
CA ARG A 821 -11.02 18.54 -12.82
C ARG A 821 -11.94 17.63 -11.99
N VAL A 822 -11.93 16.32 -12.27
CA VAL A 822 -12.63 15.31 -11.48
C VAL A 822 -11.68 14.46 -10.64
N GLY A 823 -10.39 14.79 -10.61
CA GLY A 823 -9.38 14.12 -9.77
C GLY A 823 -8.75 12.88 -10.40
N LEU A 824 -8.96 12.64 -11.70
CA LEU A 824 -8.40 11.51 -12.43
C LEU A 824 -7.10 11.89 -13.14
N ASP A 825 -6.19 10.93 -13.24
CA ASP A 825 -4.96 11.08 -14.00
C ASP A 825 -5.18 10.85 -15.49
N HIS A 826 -4.46 11.58 -16.36
CA HIS A 826 -4.61 11.47 -17.81
C HIS A 826 -4.24 10.09 -18.36
N VAL A 827 -3.49 9.27 -17.60
CA VAL A 827 -3.13 7.90 -18.03
C VAL A 827 -4.34 6.97 -18.20
N VAL A 828 -5.54 7.36 -17.75
CA VAL A 828 -6.79 6.70 -18.17
C VAL A 828 -6.95 6.70 -19.70
N LEU A 829 -6.59 7.82 -20.34
CA LEU A 829 -6.66 7.97 -21.79
C LEU A 829 -5.60 7.13 -22.50
N VAL A 830 -4.40 7.04 -21.92
CA VAL A 830 -3.33 6.13 -22.39
C VAL A 830 -3.84 4.69 -22.34
N LYS A 831 -4.43 4.26 -21.22
CA LYS A 831 -4.98 2.90 -21.06
C LYS A 831 -6.04 2.61 -22.14
N VAL A 832 -7.01 3.50 -22.31
CA VAL A 832 -8.11 3.33 -23.28
C VAL A 832 -7.59 3.30 -24.73
N ALA A 833 -6.75 4.25 -25.12
CA ALA A 833 -6.20 4.34 -26.47
C ALA A 833 -5.29 3.13 -26.78
N SER A 834 -4.39 2.79 -25.85
CA SER A 834 -3.52 1.61 -25.96
C SER A 834 -4.31 0.31 -26.07
N THR A 835 -5.37 0.12 -25.26
CA THR A 835 -6.21 -1.08 -25.34
C THR A 835 -6.85 -1.22 -26.72
N ALA A 836 -7.35 -0.12 -27.29
CA ALA A 836 -7.99 -0.13 -28.60
C ALA A 836 -7.01 -0.54 -29.72
N VAL A 837 -5.83 0.09 -29.80
CA VAL A 837 -4.85 -0.20 -30.85
C VAL A 837 -4.17 -1.56 -30.67
N VAL A 838 -3.89 -1.98 -29.44
CA VAL A 838 -3.35 -3.32 -29.14
C VAL A 838 -4.35 -4.41 -29.53
N SER A 839 -5.65 -4.19 -29.30
CA SER A 839 -6.70 -5.12 -29.73
C SER A 839 -6.64 -5.38 -31.25
N LYS A 840 -6.36 -4.35 -32.05
CA LYS A 840 -6.16 -4.46 -33.50
C LYS A 840 -4.82 -5.08 -33.88
N LEU A 841 -3.73 -4.77 -33.19
CA LEU A 841 -2.43 -5.41 -33.46
C LEU A 841 -2.51 -6.93 -33.26
N LEU A 842 -3.22 -7.37 -32.22
CA LEU A 842 -3.47 -8.79 -31.97
C LEU A 842 -4.27 -9.47 -33.11
N LEU A 843 -5.00 -8.72 -33.95
CA LEU A 843 -5.72 -9.19 -35.16
C LEU A 843 -4.81 -9.63 -36.30
N LYS A 844 -3.60 -9.07 -36.44
CA LYS A 844 -2.66 -9.45 -37.51
C LYS A 844 -1.97 -10.80 -37.27
N SER A 845 -2.24 -11.46 -36.13
CA SER A 845 -1.85 -12.86 -35.86
C SER A 845 -2.83 -13.82 -36.51
N HIS A 846 -2.36 -14.72 -37.39
CA HIS A 846 -3.15 -15.71 -38.14
C HIS A 846 -4.51 -16.08 -37.49
N HIS A 847 -5.61 -15.67 -38.16
CA HIS A 847 -7.02 -16.00 -37.89
C HIS A 847 -7.53 -15.86 -36.43
N SER A 848 -6.81 -15.18 -35.52
CA SER A 848 -7.11 -15.24 -34.08
C SER A 848 -6.82 -13.95 -33.29
N GLY A 849 -7.13 -12.77 -33.83
CA GLY A 849 -7.18 -11.58 -32.97
C GLY A 849 -8.55 -10.96 -32.86
N LEU A 850 -8.60 -9.88 -32.09
CA LEU A 850 -9.86 -9.37 -31.57
C LEU A 850 -10.71 -8.79 -32.70
N THR A 851 -11.91 -9.33 -32.87
CA THR A 851 -12.92 -8.74 -33.76
C THR A 851 -13.23 -7.31 -33.33
N ARG A 852 -13.95 -6.59 -34.19
CA ARG A 852 -14.49 -5.27 -33.86
C ARG A 852 -15.29 -5.29 -32.56
N GLU A 853 -16.13 -6.30 -32.35
CA GLU A 853 -16.92 -6.50 -31.14
C GLU A 853 -16.04 -6.76 -29.92
N GLN A 854 -15.01 -7.61 -30.07
CA GLN A 854 -14.05 -7.83 -28.98
C GLN A 854 -13.20 -6.59 -28.68
N THR A 855 -13.01 -5.69 -29.65
CA THR A 855 -12.37 -4.38 -29.40
C THR A 855 -13.27 -3.48 -28.55
N ILE A 856 -14.59 -3.50 -28.80
CA ILE A 856 -15.57 -2.81 -27.94
C ILE A 856 -15.51 -3.39 -26.52
N ASP A 857 -15.46 -4.72 -26.40
CA ASP A 857 -15.35 -5.41 -25.11
C ASP A 857 -14.05 -5.01 -24.38
N ALA A 858 -12.91 -5.01 -25.06
CA ALA A 858 -11.62 -4.61 -24.48
C ALA A 858 -11.62 -3.14 -24.04
N VAL A 859 -12.14 -2.22 -24.87
CA VAL A 859 -12.28 -0.80 -24.49
C VAL A 859 -13.23 -0.63 -23.31
N SER A 860 -14.31 -1.41 -23.24
CA SER A 860 -15.22 -1.38 -22.09
C SER A 860 -14.53 -1.84 -20.80
N GLN A 861 -13.65 -2.84 -20.90
CA GLN A 861 -12.84 -3.31 -19.80
C GLN A 861 -11.82 -2.24 -19.36
N ALA A 862 -11.23 -1.48 -20.28
CA ALA A 862 -10.35 -0.36 -19.94
C ALA A 862 -11.06 0.76 -19.16
N TRP A 863 -12.35 0.99 -19.42
CA TRP A 863 -13.15 1.97 -18.68
C TRP A 863 -13.55 1.50 -17.28
N VAL A 864 -13.89 0.22 -17.11
CA VAL A 864 -14.27 -0.34 -15.79
C VAL A 864 -13.07 -0.60 -14.89
N ASP A 865 -11.91 -0.91 -15.47
CA ASP A 865 -10.68 -1.15 -14.73
C ASP A 865 -10.28 0.13 -13.99
N GLY A 866 -10.21 0.08 -12.66
CA GLY A 866 -10.05 1.25 -11.79
C GLY A 866 -9.03 2.27 -12.29
N GLN A 867 -9.34 3.56 -12.12
CA GLN A 867 -8.54 4.64 -12.69
C GLN A 867 -7.59 5.27 -11.67
N SER A 868 -6.40 5.63 -12.13
CA SER A 868 -5.41 6.32 -11.32
C SER A 868 -5.93 7.68 -10.87
N LEU A 869 -5.85 7.94 -9.57
CA LEU A 869 -6.09 9.27 -9.01
C LEU A 869 -4.94 10.20 -9.39
N ARG A 870 -5.25 11.47 -9.64
CA ARG A 870 -4.25 12.49 -9.97
C ARG A 870 -3.42 12.95 -8.76
N THR A 871 -3.69 12.43 -7.57
CA THR A 871 -3.08 12.86 -6.31
C THR A 871 -1.55 12.92 -6.38
N TYR A 872 -0.89 11.97 -7.04
CA TYR A 872 0.56 11.89 -7.15
C TYR A 872 1.20 12.91 -8.12
N ARG A 873 0.40 13.78 -8.75
CA ARG A 873 0.85 14.90 -9.60
C ARG A 873 0.57 16.27 -8.98
N HIS A 874 0.05 16.32 -7.75
CA HIS A 874 -0.31 17.56 -7.07
C HIS A 874 0.29 17.61 -5.67
N ALA A 875 0.76 18.80 -5.30
CA ALA A 875 1.24 19.05 -3.94
C ALA A 875 0.14 18.75 -2.89
N PRO A 876 0.51 18.20 -1.72
CA PRO A 876 1.87 17.86 -1.27
C PRO A 876 2.33 16.44 -1.68
N ASN A 877 1.58 15.74 -2.53
CA ASN A 877 1.79 14.32 -2.81
C ASN A 877 2.52 14.05 -4.14
N THR A 878 3.01 15.09 -4.82
CA THR A 878 3.79 14.95 -6.06
C THR A 878 4.98 14.03 -5.81
N GLY A 879 5.13 12.99 -6.62
CA GLY A 879 6.18 12.00 -6.41
C GLY A 879 6.43 11.09 -7.60
N SER A 880 7.34 10.12 -7.41
CA SER A 880 7.88 9.26 -8.48
C SER A 880 6.85 8.41 -9.22
N ARG A 881 5.65 8.20 -8.65
CA ARG A 881 4.55 7.50 -9.34
C ARG A 881 4.18 8.13 -10.67
N LYS A 882 4.30 9.45 -10.80
CA LYS A 882 4.03 10.15 -12.05
C LYS A 882 4.89 9.65 -13.22
N SER A 883 6.11 9.20 -12.91
CA SER A 883 7.15 8.80 -13.87
C SER A 883 6.96 7.37 -14.39
N TRP A 884 6.16 6.55 -13.72
CA TRP A 884 5.87 5.16 -14.16
C TRP A 884 4.37 4.88 -14.38
N ALA A 885 3.47 5.82 -14.06
CA ALA A 885 2.02 5.64 -14.20
C ALA A 885 1.58 5.29 -15.64
N ALA A 886 2.26 5.81 -16.66
CA ALA A 886 2.01 5.46 -18.06
C ALA A 886 2.41 4.01 -18.38
N GLY A 887 3.49 3.51 -17.78
CA GLY A 887 3.90 2.11 -17.87
C GLY A 887 2.85 1.17 -17.27
N ASP A 888 2.28 1.50 -16.10
CA ASP A 888 1.17 0.74 -15.50
C ASP A 888 -0.07 0.74 -16.41
N ALA A 889 -0.42 1.90 -16.99
CA ALA A 889 -1.52 2.00 -17.94
C ALA A 889 -1.30 1.15 -19.20
N CYS A 890 -0.09 1.15 -19.77
CA CYS A 890 0.28 0.33 -20.93
C CYS A 890 0.20 -1.17 -20.61
N SER A 891 0.77 -1.59 -19.47
CA SER A 891 0.73 -2.97 -19.00
C SER A 891 -0.71 -3.47 -18.82
N ARG A 892 -1.56 -2.67 -18.16
CA ARG A 892 -2.99 -2.97 -18.03
C ARG A 892 -3.68 -3.05 -19.37
N ALA A 893 -3.39 -2.13 -20.29
CA ALA A 893 -4.00 -2.11 -21.61
C ALA A 893 -3.74 -3.41 -22.39
N VAL A 894 -2.49 -3.89 -22.37
CA VAL A 894 -2.10 -5.17 -22.99
C VAL A 894 -2.77 -6.35 -22.30
N ASN A 895 -2.78 -6.38 -20.97
CA ASN A 895 -3.41 -7.45 -20.20
C ASN A 895 -4.92 -7.56 -20.48
N LEU A 896 -5.65 -6.43 -20.49
CA LEU A 896 -7.09 -6.41 -20.76
C LEU A 896 -7.41 -6.93 -22.17
N ALA A 897 -6.65 -6.52 -23.19
CA ALA A 897 -6.81 -7.04 -24.54
C ALA A 897 -6.54 -8.56 -24.61
N LEU A 898 -5.54 -9.07 -23.89
CA LEU A 898 -5.25 -10.50 -23.82
C LEU A 898 -6.34 -11.30 -23.08
N LEU A 899 -6.97 -10.73 -22.05
CA LEU A 899 -8.09 -11.35 -21.34
C LEU A 899 -9.33 -11.47 -22.23
N VAL A 900 -9.69 -10.41 -22.96
CA VAL A 900 -10.79 -10.46 -23.92
C VAL A 900 -10.49 -11.45 -25.06
N LYS A 901 -9.22 -11.56 -25.48
CA LYS A 901 -8.80 -12.59 -26.45
C LYS A 901 -9.02 -14.01 -25.94
N LYS A 902 -8.99 -14.21 -24.62
CA LYS A 902 -9.29 -15.50 -23.97
C LYS A 902 -10.79 -15.71 -23.67
N GLY A 903 -11.66 -14.76 -24.04
CA GLY A 903 -13.12 -14.87 -23.88
C GLY A 903 -13.71 -14.07 -22.72
N GLU A 904 -12.95 -13.14 -22.11
CA GLU A 904 -13.52 -12.20 -21.14
C GLU A 904 -14.59 -11.32 -21.81
N MET A 905 -15.74 -11.14 -21.14
CA MET A 905 -16.89 -10.44 -21.71
C MET A 905 -16.79 -8.92 -21.55
N GLY A 906 -17.33 -8.14 -22.49
CA GLY A 906 -17.45 -6.68 -22.33
C GLY A 906 -18.60 -6.23 -21.43
N LEU A 907 -18.60 -4.95 -21.09
CA LEU A 907 -19.61 -4.26 -20.28
C LEU A 907 -20.35 -3.21 -21.14
N PRO A 908 -21.54 -3.54 -21.69
CA PRO A 908 -22.22 -2.68 -22.67
C PRO A 908 -22.59 -1.27 -22.16
N SER A 909 -22.83 -1.12 -20.86
CA SER A 909 -23.25 0.13 -20.21
C SER A 909 -22.16 0.71 -19.31
N VAL A 910 -20.87 0.39 -19.53
CA VAL A 910 -19.77 0.78 -18.63
C VAL A 910 -19.67 2.30 -18.40
N LEU A 911 -20.05 3.11 -19.39
CA LEU A 911 -20.03 4.57 -19.25
C LEU A 911 -21.31 5.11 -18.60
N THR A 912 -22.47 4.55 -18.94
CA THR A 912 -23.81 5.11 -18.70
C THR A 912 -24.61 4.46 -17.59
N ALA A 913 -24.20 3.29 -17.10
CA ALA A 913 -24.95 2.58 -16.07
C ALA A 913 -25.25 3.54 -14.91
N LYS A 914 -26.53 3.75 -14.60
CA LYS A 914 -26.92 4.66 -13.52
C LYS A 914 -26.29 4.18 -12.22
N THR A 915 -25.72 5.10 -11.44
CA THR A 915 -25.00 4.84 -10.17
C THR A 915 -23.64 4.14 -10.34
N TRP A 916 -23.45 3.30 -11.36
CA TRP A 916 -22.31 2.38 -11.46
C TRP A 916 -21.37 2.64 -12.64
N GLY A 917 -21.81 3.41 -13.62
CA GLY A 917 -21.08 3.72 -14.83
C GLY A 917 -20.04 4.82 -14.61
N PHE A 918 -19.06 4.87 -15.51
CA PHE A 918 -17.96 5.83 -15.44
C PHE A 918 -18.44 7.27 -15.27
N TYR A 919 -19.48 7.68 -16.00
CA TYR A 919 -19.98 9.06 -15.91
C TYR A 919 -20.48 9.38 -14.51
N ASP A 920 -21.35 8.54 -13.93
CA ASP A 920 -21.92 8.77 -12.61
C ASP A 920 -20.86 8.65 -11.50
N VAL A 921 -20.00 7.63 -11.57
CA VAL A 921 -19.04 7.31 -10.51
C VAL A 921 -17.81 8.22 -10.55
N LEU A 922 -17.24 8.44 -11.72
CA LEU A 922 -15.90 9.02 -11.88
C LEU A 922 -15.90 10.37 -12.63
N PHE A 923 -16.99 10.72 -13.31
CA PHE A 923 -17.07 11.95 -14.13
C PHE A 923 -18.21 12.90 -13.73
N LYS A 924 -18.71 12.79 -12.49
CA LYS A 924 -19.73 13.68 -11.89
C LYS A 924 -21.04 13.76 -12.71
N GLY A 925 -21.42 12.66 -13.35
CA GLY A 925 -22.58 12.55 -14.23
C GLY A 925 -22.44 13.27 -15.57
N LYS A 926 -21.30 13.91 -15.86
CA LYS A 926 -21.05 14.59 -17.14
C LYS A 926 -20.72 13.55 -18.22
N GLN A 927 -21.29 13.69 -19.41
CA GLN A 927 -20.91 12.87 -20.57
C GLN A 927 -19.74 13.50 -21.33
N PHE A 928 -19.01 12.68 -22.11
CA PHE A 928 -17.91 13.20 -22.92
C PHE A 928 -18.41 14.04 -24.09
N GLU A 929 -17.71 15.13 -24.34
CA GLU A 929 -17.91 16.03 -25.47
C GLU A 929 -16.75 15.89 -26.46
N PHE A 930 -17.03 16.01 -27.75
CA PHE A 930 -16.03 15.87 -28.81
C PHE A 930 -16.07 17.10 -29.71
N GLN A 931 -14.90 17.68 -29.99
CA GLN A 931 -14.79 18.86 -30.86
C GLN A 931 -14.91 18.48 -32.34
N GLN A 932 -14.48 17.27 -32.70
CA GLN A 932 -14.43 16.77 -34.07
C GLN A 932 -14.44 15.23 -34.08
N LYS A 933 -14.56 14.63 -35.26
CA LYS A 933 -14.48 13.18 -35.46
C LYS A 933 -13.01 12.72 -35.44
N TYR A 934 -12.80 11.43 -35.14
CA TYR A 934 -11.47 10.82 -35.26
C TYR A 934 -10.94 10.89 -36.69
N GLY A 935 -9.73 11.40 -36.86
CA GLY A 935 -9.00 11.48 -38.12
C GLY A 935 -7.49 11.34 -37.88
N SER A 936 -6.70 12.34 -38.28
CA SER A 936 -5.25 12.43 -38.02
C SER A 936 -4.84 13.76 -37.39
N TYR A 937 -5.83 14.56 -36.95
CA TYR A 937 -5.62 15.93 -36.49
C TYR A 937 -4.65 16.01 -35.30
N ILE A 938 -4.74 15.09 -34.33
CA ILE A 938 -3.88 15.17 -33.13
C ILE A 938 -2.42 14.99 -33.51
N MET A 939 -2.10 13.99 -34.36
CA MET A 939 -0.73 13.75 -34.80
C MET A 939 -0.21 14.91 -35.66
N GLU A 940 -1.03 15.50 -36.54
CA GLU A 940 -0.64 16.64 -37.39
C GLU A 940 -0.38 17.95 -36.60
N ASN A 941 -0.80 17.99 -35.34
CA ASN A 941 -0.72 19.18 -34.49
C ASN A 941 0.06 18.95 -33.20
N ILE A 942 0.65 17.77 -33.01
CA ILE A 942 1.41 17.43 -31.81
C ILE A 942 2.61 18.37 -31.66
N LEU A 943 2.99 18.67 -30.43
CA LEU A 943 4.08 19.58 -30.12
C LEU A 943 5.27 18.79 -29.57
N PHE A 944 6.49 19.19 -29.94
CA PHE A 944 7.72 18.55 -29.46
C PHE A 944 8.41 19.38 -28.37
N LYS A 945 8.91 18.71 -27.32
CA LYS A 945 9.68 19.36 -26.26
C LYS A 945 11.18 19.22 -26.57
N ILE A 946 11.71 20.10 -27.42
CA ILE A 946 13.06 19.96 -28.01
C ILE A 946 14.16 20.55 -27.11
N SER A 947 13.95 21.79 -26.64
CA SER A 947 15.03 22.62 -26.10
C SER A 947 15.24 22.46 -24.60
N TYR A 948 14.15 22.30 -23.83
CA TYR A 948 14.20 22.36 -22.36
C TYR A 948 13.45 21.19 -21.69
N PRO A 949 14.09 20.45 -20.76
CA PRO A 949 13.43 19.43 -19.94
C PRO A 949 12.60 20.10 -18.84
N ALA A 950 11.54 20.81 -19.23
CA ALA A 950 10.69 21.61 -18.38
C ALA A 950 9.23 21.35 -18.74
N GLU A 951 8.28 21.55 -17.81
CA GLU A 951 6.86 21.45 -18.12
C GLU A 951 6.50 22.27 -19.40
N PHE A 952 5.62 21.72 -20.24
CA PHE A 952 5.45 22.22 -21.61
C PHE A 952 4.94 23.67 -21.67
N HIS A 953 4.07 24.09 -20.75
CA HIS A 953 3.55 25.46 -20.69
C HIS A 953 4.62 26.49 -20.30
N ALA A 954 5.79 26.05 -19.83
CA ALA A 954 6.92 26.93 -19.50
C ALA A 954 7.88 27.19 -20.67
N GLN A 955 7.79 26.45 -21.78
CA GLN A 955 8.82 26.47 -22.84
C GLN A 955 9.07 27.89 -23.40
N THR A 956 8.02 28.60 -23.80
CA THR A 956 8.14 29.97 -24.35
C THR A 956 8.54 31.01 -23.29
N ALA A 957 8.20 30.79 -22.02
CA ALA A 957 8.67 31.63 -20.92
C ALA A 957 10.19 31.49 -20.71
N VAL A 958 10.72 30.27 -20.88
CA VAL A 958 12.17 30.02 -20.83
C VAL A 958 12.89 30.72 -21.98
N GLU A 959 12.32 30.71 -23.18
CA GLU A 959 12.88 31.42 -24.34
C GLU A 959 12.90 32.94 -24.13
N ALA A 960 11.79 33.50 -23.61
CA ALA A 960 11.71 34.90 -23.24
C ALA A 960 12.76 35.26 -22.17
N ALA A 961 12.95 34.40 -21.16
CA ALA A 961 13.95 34.59 -20.12
C ALA A 961 15.38 34.66 -20.67
N HIS A 962 15.77 33.80 -21.62
CA HIS A 962 17.08 33.87 -22.27
C HIS A 962 17.30 35.19 -23.01
N THR A 963 16.26 35.70 -23.65
CA THR A 963 16.32 36.98 -24.38
C THR A 963 16.53 38.14 -23.42
N ILE A 964 15.81 38.17 -22.30
CA ILE A 964 15.98 39.22 -21.30
C ILE A 964 17.32 39.09 -20.57
N HIS A 965 17.81 37.87 -20.32
CA HIS A 965 19.12 37.64 -19.72
C HIS A 965 20.25 38.26 -20.55
N LYS A 966 20.21 38.10 -21.89
CA LYS A 966 21.16 38.77 -22.80
C LYS A 966 21.12 40.30 -22.63
N LYS A 967 19.93 40.89 -22.55
CA LYS A 967 19.75 42.33 -22.31
C LYS A 967 20.32 42.76 -20.94
N LEU A 968 20.10 41.99 -19.87
CA LEU A 968 20.70 42.29 -18.56
C LEU A 968 22.22 42.29 -18.62
N LYS A 969 22.81 41.32 -19.30
CA LYS A 969 24.26 41.25 -19.52
C LYS A 969 24.81 42.45 -20.28
N GLU A 970 24.14 42.86 -21.35
CA GLU A 970 24.51 44.05 -22.12
C GLU A 970 24.47 45.33 -21.26
N LEU A 971 23.59 45.37 -20.25
CA LEU A 971 23.49 46.45 -19.27
C LEU A 971 24.45 46.30 -18.07
N GLY A 972 25.25 45.24 -18.02
CA GLY A 972 26.14 44.94 -16.89
C GLY A 972 25.41 44.56 -15.59
N LYS A 973 24.17 44.07 -15.70
CA LYS A 973 23.29 43.71 -14.57
C LYS A 973 23.21 42.19 -14.39
N THR A 974 22.83 41.73 -13.21
CA THR A 974 22.66 40.32 -12.86
C THR A 974 21.23 40.01 -12.35
N SER A 975 20.95 38.74 -12.01
CA SER A 975 19.69 38.34 -11.36
C SER A 975 19.41 39.09 -10.04
N ASP A 976 20.45 39.59 -9.39
CA ASP A 976 20.36 40.24 -8.08
C ASP A 976 19.76 41.66 -8.22
N ASP A 977 19.95 42.28 -9.38
CA ASP A 977 19.38 43.58 -9.76
C ASP A 977 17.88 43.51 -10.05
N ILE A 978 17.30 42.31 -10.18
CA ILE A 978 15.87 42.13 -10.45
C ILE A 978 15.06 42.37 -9.19
N LYS A 979 14.07 43.26 -9.29
CA LYS A 979 13.05 43.52 -8.26
C LYS A 979 11.85 42.58 -8.41
N SER A 980 11.34 42.42 -9.62
CA SER A 980 10.21 41.54 -9.92
C SER A 980 10.17 41.09 -11.38
N VAL A 981 9.57 39.92 -11.62
CA VAL A 981 9.27 39.40 -12.95
C VAL A 981 7.78 39.08 -13.03
N ARG A 982 7.07 39.72 -13.95
CA ARG A 982 5.67 39.42 -14.25
C ARG A 982 5.59 38.58 -15.50
N ILE A 983 4.91 37.43 -15.44
CA ILE A 983 4.66 36.56 -16.58
C ILE A 983 3.18 36.64 -16.95
N ARG A 984 2.84 37.19 -18.13
CA ARG A 984 1.50 36.99 -18.73
C ARG A 984 1.47 35.61 -19.37
N THR A 985 0.46 34.80 -19.05
CA THR A 985 0.34 33.41 -19.53
C THR A 985 -1.11 32.93 -19.56
N GLN A 986 -1.38 31.76 -20.12
CA GLN A 986 -2.70 31.10 -20.12
C GLN A 986 -3.12 30.54 -18.74
N GLU A 987 -4.43 30.42 -18.48
CA GLU A 987 -4.98 29.84 -17.24
C GLU A 987 -4.41 28.45 -16.93
N ALA A 988 -4.23 27.63 -17.97
CA ALA A 988 -3.66 26.30 -17.84
C ALA A 988 -2.28 26.36 -17.19
N ALA A 989 -1.41 27.29 -17.60
CA ALA A 989 -0.07 27.44 -17.03
C ALA A 989 -0.12 27.87 -15.56
N ILE A 990 -0.97 28.83 -15.19
CA ILE A 990 -1.13 29.27 -13.79
C ILE A 990 -1.53 28.09 -12.91
N ARG A 991 -2.47 27.27 -13.37
CA ARG A 991 -2.93 26.11 -12.60
C ARG A 991 -1.86 25.02 -12.46
N ILE A 992 -1.01 24.85 -13.47
CA ILE A 992 -0.04 23.75 -13.57
C ILE A 992 1.29 24.12 -12.91
N ILE A 993 1.89 25.25 -13.28
CA ILE A 993 3.28 25.59 -12.96
C ILE A 993 3.46 26.77 -11.99
N ASP A 994 2.43 27.59 -11.72
CA ASP A 994 2.51 28.68 -10.73
C ASP A 994 2.32 28.12 -9.30
N LYS A 995 3.37 27.47 -8.79
CA LYS A 995 3.41 26.86 -7.45
C LYS A 995 4.46 27.54 -6.58
N GLN A 996 4.09 27.75 -5.31
CA GLN A 996 4.93 28.38 -4.28
C GLN A 996 5.34 27.36 -3.22
N GLY A 997 6.50 27.58 -2.59
CA GLY A 997 7.03 26.71 -1.52
C GLY A 997 8.31 25.94 -1.88
N PRO A 998 8.85 25.16 -0.92
CA PRO A 998 10.04 24.33 -1.12
C PRO A 998 9.78 23.20 -2.12
N LEU A 999 10.84 22.75 -2.81
CA LEU A 999 10.80 21.70 -3.84
C LEU A 999 11.55 20.47 -3.34
N ASP A 1000 10.84 19.40 -3.00
CA ASP A 1000 11.41 18.28 -2.23
C ASP A 1000 11.99 17.17 -3.13
N ASN A 1001 11.52 17.04 -4.37
CA ASN A 1001 11.95 15.97 -5.28
C ASN A 1001 12.06 16.41 -6.75
N PHE A 1002 12.63 15.54 -7.61
CA PHE A 1002 12.77 15.80 -9.05
C PHE A 1002 11.43 16.15 -9.70
N ALA A 1003 10.35 15.48 -9.26
CA ALA A 1003 9.03 15.69 -9.81
C ALA A 1003 8.46 17.08 -9.49
N ASP A 1004 8.76 17.64 -8.32
CA ASP A 1004 8.42 19.02 -7.94
C ASP A 1004 9.21 20.03 -8.77
N ARG A 1005 10.49 19.77 -9.01
CA ARG A 1005 11.40 20.70 -9.71
C ARG A 1005 11.03 20.93 -11.17
N GLU A 1006 10.47 19.92 -11.82
CA GLU A 1006 9.97 20.02 -13.20
C GLU A 1006 8.67 20.85 -13.30
N TYR A 1007 7.86 20.92 -12.23
CA TYR A 1007 6.48 21.46 -12.22
C TYR A 1007 6.34 22.89 -11.66
N VAL A 1008 7.44 23.63 -11.50
CA VAL A 1008 7.42 25.02 -10.98
C VAL A 1008 8.18 25.93 -11.94
N THR A 1009 7.92 27.24 -11.94
CA THR A 1009 8.55 28.29 -12.78
C THR A 1009 10.10 28.28 -12.82
N PHE A 1010 10.75 27.43 -12.03
CA PHE A 1010 12.19 27.13 -11.96
C PHE A 1010 12.95 27.00 -13.31
N PRO A 1011 12.38 26.45 -14.42
CA PRO A 1011 13.02 26.44 -15.72
C PRO A 1011 13.45 27.82 -16.21
N THR A 1012 12.65 28.86 -15.89
CA THR A 1012 12.99 30.24 -16.26
C THR A 1012 14.16 30.74 -15.45
N HIS A 1013 14.19 30.53 -14.12
CA HIS A 1013 15.27 30.91 -13.19
C HIS A 1013 16.63 30.37 -13.61
N LYS A 1014 16.67 29.07 -13.90
CA LYS A 1014 17.92 28.41 -14.26
C LYS A 1014 18.40 28.79 -15.65
N ALA A 1015 17.49 29.12 -16.57
CA ALA A 1015 17.85 29.73 -17.83
C ALA A 1015 18.59 31.06 -17.68
N TRP A 1016 18.32 31.86 -16.63
CA TRP A 1016 19.14 33.06 -16.32
C TRP A 1016 20.53 32.72 -15.78
N TYR A 1017 20.70 31.59 -15.07
CA TYR A 1017 21.99 31.22 -14.49
C TYR A 1017 22.89 30.41 -15.45
N LEU A 1018 22.30 29.58 -16.32
CA LEU A 1018 23.03 28.66 -17.22
C LEU A 1018 23.23 29.19 -18.64
N SER A 1019 22.56 30.29 -19.02
CA SER A 1019 22.78 31.00 -20.28
C SER A 1019 24.20 31.53 -20.46
N ASP A 1020 25.02 31.48 -19.42
CA ASP A 1020 26.43 31.89 -19.41
C ASP A 1020 27.39 30.76 -19.82
N THR A 1021 26.95 29.51 -19.74
CA THR A 1021 27.81 28.32 -19.91
C THR A 1021 27.30 27.33 -20.94
N LEU A 1022 26.02 27.38 -21.33
CA LEU A 1022 25.41 26.47 -22.29
C LEU A 1022 24.59 27.23 -23.35
N PRO A 1023 24.64 26.84 -24.63
CA PRO A 1023 23.80 27.44 -25.65
C PRO A 1023 22.31 27.12 -25.41
N PRO A 1024 21.37 27.97 -25.87
CA PRO A 1024 19.93 27.82 -25.62
C PRO A 1024 19.32 26.47 -26.05
N THR A 1025 20.03 25.71 -26.89
CA THR A 1025 19.59 24.43 -27.47
C THR A 1025 20.18 23.20 -26.79
N ALA A 1026 21.01 23.34 -25.74
CA ALA A 1026 21.80 22.22 -25.20
C ALA A 1026 21.79 22.14 -23.66
N MET A 1027 20.62 22.15 -23.01
CA MET A 1027 20.53 21.84 -21.58
C MET A 1027 20.52 20.31 -21.35
N PRO A 1028 21.51 19.73 -20.63
CA PRO A 1028 21.50 18.31 -20.30
C PRO A 1028 20.29 17.92 -19.42
N SER A 1029 19.76 16.70 -19.57
CA SER A 1029 18.73 16.16 -18.66
C SER A 1029 19.20 16.09 -17.20
N THR A 1030 20.51 15.94 -16.98
CA THR A 1030 21.16 15.87 -15.67
C THR A 1030 21.19 17.21 -14.94
N THR A 1031 20.82 18.30 -15.62
CA THR A 1031 20.71 19.64 -15.04
C THR A 1031 19.75 19.66 -13.84
N TRP A 1032 18.82 18.71 -13.72
CA TRP A 1032 17.81 18.64 -12.66
C TRP A 1032 18.22 17.80 -11.43
N SER A 1033 19.47 17.37 -11.39
CA SER A 1033 20.08 16.62 -10.28
C SER A 1033 20.11 17.46 -8.98
N PRO A 1034 20.28 16.84 -7.79
CA PRO A 1034 20.23 17.54 -6.50
C PRO A 1034 21.23 18.68 -6.30
N SER A 1035 22.43 18.58 -6.88
CA SER A 1035 23.52 19.55 -6.67
C SER A 1035 23.18 20.98 -7.15
N PRO A 1036 22.66 21.18 -8.38
CA PRO A 1036 22.18 22.50 -8.80
C PRO A 1036 20.92 23.04 -8.09
N ALA A 1037 20.16 22.18 -7.41
CA ALA A 1037 18.92 22.56 -6.72
C ALA A 1037 19.16 23.16 -5.32
N ALA A 1038 20.39 23.13 -4.82
CA ALA A 1038 20.78 23.70 -3.53
C ALA A 1038 21.21 25.18 -3.61
N ASP A 1039 21.18 25.79 -4.80
CA ASP A 1039 21.57 27.20 -4.99
C ASP A 1039 20.46 28.14 -4.52
N LYS A 1040 20.70 28.81 -3.38
CA LYS A 1040 19.74 29.72 -2.73
C LYS A 1040 19.27 30.87 -3.63
N ARG A 1041 20.09 31.28 -4.60
CA ARG A 1041 19.73 32.37 -5.53
C ARG A 1041 18.53 32.01 -6.40
N ILE A 1042 18.33 30.71 -6.67
CA ILE A 1042 17.18 30.23 -7.44
C ILE A 1042 15.88 30.48 -6.66
N ASP A 1043 15.85 30.19 -5.36
CA ASP A 1043 14.68 30.44 -4.52
C ASP A 1043 14.41 31.94 -4.32
N GLU A 1044 15.47 32.74 -4.20
CA GLU A 1044 15.38 34.20 -4.13
C GLU A 1044 14.77 34.81 -5.40
N LEU A 1045 15.18 34.34 -6.58
CA LEU A 1045 14.59 34.79 -7.84
C LEU A 1045 13.17 34.24 -8.02
N ARG A 1046 12.86 33.01 -7.57
CA ARG A 1046 11.48 32.44 -7.55
C ARG A 1046 10.51 33.30 -6.75
N ALA A 1047 10.93 33.79 -5.59
CA ALA A 1047 10.11 34.68 -4.77
C ALA A 1047 9.75 36.01 -5.47
N LYS A 1048 10.45 36.39 -6.55
CA LYS A 1048 10.22 37.61 -7.32
C LYS A 1048 9.36 37.40 -8.57
N ILE A 1049 9.02 36.16 -8.93
CA ILE A 1049 8.24 35.83 -10.13
C ILE A 1049 6.78 35.56 -9.76
N PHE A 1050 5.87 36.13 -10.53
CA PHE A 1050 4.44 35.85 -10.43
C PHE A 1050 3.78 35.82 -11.81
N CYS A 1051 2.76 34.97 -11.95
CA CYS A 1051 2.00 34.81 -13.19
C CYS A 1051 0.69 35.60 -13.12
N VAL A 1052 0.25 36.13 -14.27
CA VAL A 1052 -1.06 36.74 -14.45
C VAL A 1052 -1.70 36.18 -15.71
N GLU A 1053 -3.01 35.96 -15.68
CA GLU A 1053 -3.72 35.40 -16.83
C GLU A 1053 -3.82 36.45 -17.94
N ASP A 1054 -3.47 36.05 -19.15
CA ASP A 1054 -3.84 36.75 -20.37
C ASP A 1054 -4.94 35.98 -21.09
N LYS A 1055 -6.11 36.60 -21.22
CA LYS A 1055 -7.28 35.97 -21.84
C LYS A 1055 -7.04 35.58 -23.30
N ARG A 1056 -6.24 36.37 -24.04
CA ARG A 1056 -5.88 36.02 -25.42
C ARG A 1056 -5.10 34.71 -25.43
N PHE A 1057 -4.09 34.55 -24.56
CA PHE A 1057 -3.33 33.29 -24.49
C PHE A 1057 -4.20 32.10 -24.07
N SER A 1058 -5.13 32.30 -23.12
CA SER A 1058 -6.11 31.28 -22.73
C SER A 1058 -7.03 30.85 -23.88
N GLU A 1059 -7.49 31.79 -24.73
CA GLU A 1059 -8.32 31.51 -25.91
C GLU A 1059 -7.52 30.79 -27.01
N GLU A 1060 -6.32 31.27 -27.31
CA GLU A 1060 -5.46 30.72 -28.37
C GLU A 1060 -4.89 29.33 -28.03
N TYR A 1061 -4.72 29.03 -26.74
CA TYR A 1061 -4.39 27.68 -26.24
C TYR A 1061 -5.41 26.62 -26.68
N HIS A 1062 -6.70 26.99 -26.72
CA HIS A 1062 -7.79 26.10 -27.12
C HIS A 1062 -8.19 26.20 -28.59
N ALA A 1063 -7.74 27.25 -29.29
CA ALA A 1063 -8.07 27.49 -30.69
C ALA A 1063 -7.48 26.38 -31.59
N PRO A 1064 -8.31 25.61 -32.34
CA PRO A 1064 -7.86 24.46 -33.11
C PRO A 1064 -6.80 24.75 -34.18
N ASP A 1065 -6.79 25.96 -34.73
CA ASP A 1065 -5.83 26.39 -35.73
C ASP A 1065 -4.51 26.86 -35.12
N LYS A 1066 -4.52 27.35 -33.87
CA LYS A 1066 -3.36 27.92 -33.18
C LYS A 1066 -2.65 26.94 -32.25
N ARG A 1067 -3.32 26.48 -31.18
CA ARG A 1067 -2.72 25.68 -30.09
C ARG A 1067 -1.42 26.28 -29.57
N SER A 1068 -1.42 27.58 -29.26
CA SER A 1068 -0.25 28.29 -28.76
C SER A 1068 -0.08 28.13 -27.24
N ILE A 1069 1.14 28.35 -26.76
CA ILE A 1069 1.46 28.47 -25.33
C ILE A 1069 2.15 29.81 -25.10
N GLY A 1070 1.43 30.91 -25.32
CA GLY A 1070 1.99 32.25 -25.24
C GLY A 1070 2.46 32.63 -23.83
N ASN A 1071 3.68 33.14 -23.73
CA ASN A 1071 4.19 33.75 -22.51
C ASN A 1071 4.82 35.11 -22.81
N ALA A 1072 4.59 36.10 -21.95
CA ALA A 1072 5.24 37.40 -22.04
C ALA A 1072 5.85 37.79 -20.69
N LEU A 1073 7.15 38.12 -20.68
CA LEU A 1073 7.92 38.44 -19.48
C LEU A 1073 8.23 39.92 -19.41
N LEU A 1074 7.84 40.56 -18.31
CA LEU A 1074 8.20 41.93 -17.95
C LEU A 1074 9.10 41.92 -16.71
N VAL A 1075 10.28 42.54 -16.80
CA VAL A 1075 11.25 42.62 -15.71
C VAL A 1075 11.39 44.04 -15.20
N THR A 1076 11.26 44.22 -13.89
CA THR A 1076 11.52 45.47 -13.18
C THR A 1076 12.79 45.33 -12.35
N LEU A 1077 13.71 46.29 -12.46
CA LEU A 1077 14.97 46.32 -11.71
C LEU A 1077 14.83 47.07 -10.37
N ASN A 1078 15.79 46.88 -9.48
CA ASN A 1078 15.84 47.53 -8.17
C ASN A 1078 15.95 49.06 -8.25
N ASP A 1079 16.57 49.59 -9.33
CA ASP A 1079 16.69 51.02 -9.60
C ASP A 1079 15.41 51.65 -10.19
N GLY A 1080 14.35 50.85 -10.40
CA GLY A 1080 13.08 51.29 -10.97
C GLY A 1080 13.00 51.18 -12.49
N THR A 1081 14.08 50.82 -13.18
CA THR A 1081 14.07 50.57 -14.63
C THR A 1081 13.14 49.40 -14.96
N VAL A 1082 12.33 49.55 -16.00
CA VAL A 1082 11.47 48.48 -16.55
C VAL A 1082 11.98 48.15 -17.94
N LEU A 1083 12.32 46.88 -18.18
CA LEU A 1083 12.76 46.41 -19.49
C LEU A 1083 11.56 46.18 -20.42
N ASP A 1084 11.78 46.27 -21.74
CA ASP A 1084 10.76 45.92 -22.73
C ASP A 1084 10.24 44.49 -22.51
N GLU A 1085 8.92 44.34 -22.54
CA GLU A 1085 8.26 43.04 -22.41
C GLU A 1085 8.64 42.13 -23.59
N VAL A 1086 9.09 40.91 -23.29
CA VAL A 1086 9.43 39.91 -24.32
C VAL A 1086 8.33 38.88 -24.38
N GLU A 1087 7.60 38.87 -25.50
CA GLU A 1087 6.52 37.92 -25.78
C GLU A 1087 6.99 36.83 -26.76
N VAL A 1088 6.73 35.57 -26.41
CA VAL A 1088 6.98 34.40 -27.26
C VAL A 1088 5.68 33.59 -27.34
N GLU A 1089 5.10 33.49 -28.53
CA GLU A 1089 3.79 32.84 -28.74
C GLU A 1089 3.92 31.33 -29.01
N TYR A 1090 4.88 30.92 -29.85
CA TYR A 1090 5.07 29.54 -30.27
C TYR A 1090 6.45 29.01 -29.82
N PRO A 1091 6.52 27.85 -29.15
CA PRO A 1091 7.79 27.23 -28.81
C PRO A 1091 8.46 26.65 -30.06
N VAL A 1092 9.76 26.38 -29.98
CA VAL A 1092 10.55 25.80 -31.08
C VAL A 1092 9.91 24.54 -31.68
N GLY A 1093 9.43 23.61 -30.85
CA GLY A 1093 8.82 22.36 -31.31
C GLY A 1093 7.35 22.47 -31.76
N HIS A 1094 6.82 23.67 -31.97
CA HIS A 1094 5.48 23.88 -32.52
C HIS A 1094 5.49 23.91 -34.05
N LYS A 1095 4.49 23.29 -34.71
CA LYS A 1095 4.41 23.19 -36.18
C LYS A 1095 4.60 24.53 -36.92
N ARG A 1096 4.11 25.64 -36.35
CA ARG A 1096 4.22 27.00 -36.94
C ARG A 1096 5.62 27.61 -36.85
N ARG A 1097 6.51 27.10 -35.98
CA ARG A 1097 7.93 27.50 -35.93
C ARG A 1097 8.83 26.49 -36.63
N VAL A 1098 8.45 25.22 -36.63
CA VAL A 1098 9.12 24.19 -37.41
C VAL A 1098 9.17 24.58 -38.90
N SER A 1099 8.15 25.27 -39.44
CA SER A 1099 8.15 25.84 -40.81
C SER A 1099 9.22 26.90 -41.13
N SER A 1100 9.83 27.54 -40.13
CA SER A 1100 10.91 28.54 -40.33
C SER A 1100 12.33 27.97 -40.21
N ALA A 1101 12.47 26.69 -39.82
CA ALA A 1101 13.74 25.98 -39.68
C ALA A 1101 14.03 25.00 -40.84
N TYR A 1102 13.28 25.08 -41.95
CA TYR A 1102 13.52 24.30 -43.16
C TYR A 1102 14.68 24.90 -43.96
N ILE A 1103 15.58 24.04 -44.45
CA ILE A 1103 16.67 24.43 -45.34
C ILE A 1103 16.07 25.05 -46.61
N GLN A 1104 16.40 26.32 -46.85
CA GLN A 1104 16.44 26.91 -48.18
C GLN A 1104 17.70 26.35 -48.84
N ASP A 1105 17.57 25.23 -49.55
CA ASP A 1105 18.68 24.71 -50.32
C ASP A 1105 18.81 25.61 -51.54
N CYS A 1106 19.93 26.33 -51.65
CA CYS A 1106 20.24 27.18 -52.79
C CYS A 1106 20.63 26.30 -54.00
N SER A 1107 19.74 25.40 -54.43
CA SER A 1107 19.77 24.84 -55.77
C SER A 1107 18.39 24.29 -56.16
N SER A 1108 17.87 24.82 -57.28
CA SER A 1108 16.70 24.38 -58.06
C SER A 1108 15.29 24.79 -57.61
N ASP A 1109 14.58 25.41 -58.55
CA ASP A 1109 13.19 25.83 -58.53
C ASP A 1109 12.21 24.66 -58.39
N LEU A 1110 11.93 24.20 -57.17
CA LEU A 1110 10.77 23.35 -56.87
C LEU A 1110 10.18 23.70 -55.50
N THR A 1111 8.85 23.69 -55.42
CA THR A 1111 8.01 23.95 -54.24
C THR A 1111 8.53 23.31 -52.94
N PRO A 1112 8.39 23.98 -51.76
CA PRO A 1112 8.99 23.52 -50.51
C PRO A 1112 8.48 22.12 -50.13
N SER A 1113 9.38 21.14 -50.12
CA SER A 1113 9.06 19.77 -49.72
C SER A 1113 9.09 19.63 -48.19
N PHE A 1114 8.04 19.03 -47.62
CA PHE A 1114 7.83 18.76 -46.19
C PHE A 1114 8.84 17.77 -45.54
N ASN A 1115 9.94 17.43 -46.20
CA ASN A 1115 10.75 16.22 -45.95
C ASN A 1115 12.00 16.39 -45.06
N SER A 1116 12.15 17.48 -44.29
CA SER A 1116 13.26 17.59 -43.33
C SER A 1116 12.75 17.72 -41.90
N ALA A 1117 13.14 16.78 -41.04
CA ALA A 1117 12.97 16.87 -39.59
C ALA A 1117 13.57 18.18 -39.05
N PRO A 1118 13.08 18.75 -37.93
CA PRO A 1118 13.78 19.83 -37.27
C PRO A 1118 15.20 19.36 -36.95
N ARG A 1119 16.22 20.04 -37.51
CA ARG A 1119 17.64 19.69 -37.31
C ARG A 1119 17.97 19.48 -35.84
N GLU A 1120 17.38 20.31 -34.99
CA GLU A 1120 17.53 20.29 -33.53
C GLU A 1120 17.01 19.00 -32.87
N LEU A 1121 15.95 18.37 -33.43
CA LEU A 1121 15.42 17.10 -32.92
C LEU A 1121 16.35 15.93 -33.25
N LEU A 1122 16.85 15.87 -34.48
CA LEU A 1122 17.81 14.84 -34.89
C LEU A 1122 19.18 15.03 -34.22
N ASP A 1123 19.64 16.26 -34.07
CA ASP A 1123 20.87 16.60 -33.36
C ASP A 1123 20.74 16.23 -31.87
N SER A 1124 19.58 16.47 -31.26
CA SER A 1124 19.26 16.01 -29.91
C SER A 1124 19.28 14.48 -29.83
N PHE A 1125 18.62 13.79 -30.76
CA PHE A 1125 18.58 12.33 -30.78
C PHE A 1125 19.97 11.72 -30.90
N ALA A 1126 20.82 12.23 -31.81
CA ALA A 1126 22.19 11.78 -32.00
C ALA A 1126 23.05 12.02 -30.75
N ASN A 1127 23.15 13.28 -30.31
CA ASN A 1127 24.15 13.69 -29.32
C ASN A 1127 23.71 13.43 -27.87
N ARG A 1128 22.40 13.49 -27.59
CA ARG A 1128 21.86 13.35 -26.24
C ARG A 1128 21.36 11.93 -25.98
N HIS A 1129 20.55 11.39 -26.89
CA HIS A 1129 19.77 10.18 -26.58
C HIS A 1129 20.52 8.88 -26.86
N ILE A 1130 21.22 8.76 -28.00
CA ILE A 1130 21.89 7.50 -28.37
C ILE A 1130 23.38 7.48 -28.01
N ALA A 1131 24.08 8.62 -28.05
CA ALA A 1131 25.53 8.68 -27.79
C ALA A 1131 25.96 8.12 -26.42
N PRO A 1132 25.21 8.31 -25.31
CA PRO A 1132 25.58 7.72 -24.02
C PRO A 1132 25.38 6.20 -23.92
N HIS A 1133 24.70 5.57 -24.90
CA HIS A 1133 24.23 4.20 -24.80
C HIS A 1133 24.90 3.25 -25.81
N PHE A 1134 25.40 3.76 -26.92
CA PHE A 1134 25.93 2.99 -28.04
C PHE A 1134 27.25 3.59 -28.55
N ASP A 1135 28.14 2.77 -29.10
CA ASP A 1135 29.37 3.26 -29.74
C ASP A 1135 29.09 4.01 -31.07
N GLU A 1136 30.08 4.74 -31.60
CA GLU A 1136 29.91 5.58 -32.80
C GLU A 1136 29.48 4.78 -34.04
N ALA A 1137 29.92 3.52 -34.17
CA ALA A 1137 29.57 2.66 -35.29
C ALA A 1137 28.09 2.26 -35.24
N HIS A 1138 27.62 1.84 -34.06
CA HIS A 1138 26.22 1.50 -33.81
C HIS A 1138 25.32 2.73 -33.89
N GLN A 1139 25.75 3.88 -33.36
CA GLN A 1139 25.05 5.16 -33.52
C GLN A 1139 24.83 5.51 -34.99
N SER A 1140 25.87 5.36 -35.83
CA SER A 1140 25.77 5.59 -37.27
C SER A 1140 24.77 4.66 -37.96
N GLN A 1141 24.68 3.40 -37.52
CA GLN A 1141 23.68 2.44 -38.00
C GLN A 1141 22.26 2.86 -37.62
N ILE A 1142 22.03 3.27 -36.37
CA ILE A 1142 20.73 3.77 -35.89
C ILE A 1142 20.33 5.00 -36.71
N LEU A 1143 21.20 6.01 -36.81
CA LEU A 1143 20.92 7.26 -37.52
C LEU A 1143 20.60 7.02 -38.98
N LYS A 1144 21.34 6.14 -39.66
CA LYS A 1144 21.04 5.75 -41.04
C LYS A 1144 19.66 5.08 -41.16
N ALA A 1145 19.33 4.19 -40.23
CA ALA A 1145 18.06 3.47 -40.24
C ALA A 1145 16.86 4.41 -40.01
N VAL A 1146 16.96 5.35 -39.09
CA VAL A 1146 15.83 6.24 -38.76
C VAL A 1146 15.69 7.43 -39.71
N SER A 1147 16.75 7.83 -40.41
CA SER A 1147 16.74 8.99 -41.33
C SER A 1147 16.07 8.70 -42.68
N ASP A 1148 16.06 7.44 -43.14
CA ASP A 1148 15.37 7.03 -44.36
C ASP A 1148 13.93 6.60 -44.04
N SER A 1149 12.97 7.52 -44.20
CA SER A 1149 11.54 7.30 -43.90
C SER A 1149 10.95 6.11 -44.67
N ALA A 1150 11.35 5.91 -45.93
CA ALA A 1150 10.83 4.85 -46.79
C ALA A 1150 11.38 3.47 -46.41
N ALA A 1151 12.68 3.39 -46.10
CA ALA A 1151 13.31 2.16 -45.63
C ALA A 1151 12.83 1.79 -44.21
N LEU A 1152 12.76 2.78 -43.30
CA LEU A 1152 12.29 2.59 -41.94
C LEU A 1152 10.87 2.02 -41.92
N SER A 1153 9.95 2.61 -42.68
CA SER A 1153 8.55 2.17 -42.75
C SER A 1153 8.40 0.69 -43.14
N LYS A 1154 9.31 0.15 -43.96
CA LYS A 1154 9.31 -1.25 -44.42
C LYS A 1154 10.08 -2.19 -43.50
N MET A 1155 10.83 -1.66 -42.52
CA MET A 1155 11.64 -2.46 -41.62
C MET A 1155 10.75 -3.35 -40.73
N PRO A 1156 11.07 -4.65 -40.57
CA PRO A 1156 10.39 -5.49 -39.59
C PRO A 1156 10.56 -4.96 -38.17
N VAL A 1157 9.51 -5.03 -37.34
CA VAL A 1157 9.52 -4.42 -36.00
C VAL A 1157 10.58 -5.05 -35.09
N ASP A 1158 10.80 -6.36 -35.16
CA ASP A 1158 11.84 -7.04 -34.36
C ASP A 1158 13.24 -6.53 -34.70
N LYS A 1159 13.51 -6.28 -35.99
CA LYS A 1159 14.77 -5.70 -36.47
C LYS A 1159 14.94 -4.25 -36.05
N PHE A 1160 13.85 -3.48 -36.08
CA PHE A 1160 13.86 -2.12 -35.57
C PHE A 1160 14.18 -2.09 -34.07
N THR A 1161 13.50 -2.91 -33.26
CA THR A 1161 13.77 -2.99 -31.81
C THR A 1161 15.19 -3.46 -31.52
N ASP A 1162 15.72 -4.41 -32.30
CA ASP A 1162 17.10 -4.91 -32.16
C ASP A 1162 18.16 -3.80 -32.37
N LEU A 1163 17.86 -2.73 -33.12
CA LEU A 1163 18.77 -1.58 -33.26
C LEU A 1163 19.03 -0.87 -31.93
N PHE A 1164 18.13 -1.00 -30.95
CA PHE A 1164 18.22 -0.27 -29.69
C PHE A 1164 18.54 -1.16 -28.50
N VAL A 1165 18.95 -2.41 -28.71
CA VAL A 1165 19.29 -3.35 -27.63
C VAL A 1165 20.80 -3.33 -27.40
N LYS A 1166 21.24 -3.30 -26.14
CA LYS A 1166 22.67 -3.41 -25.82
C LYS A 1166 23.15 -4.83 -26.11
N ALA A 1167 24.28 -4.95 -26.83
CA ALA A 1167 24.92 -6.22 -27.16
C ALA A 1167 25.33 -7.00 -25.90
#